data_AF-A0A960TT58-F1
#
_entry.id   AF-A0A960TT58-F1
#
_cell.length_a   1.000
_cell.length_b   1.000
_cell.length_c   1.000
_cell.angle_alpha   90.00
_cell.angle_beta   90.00
_cell.angle_gamma   90.00
#
_symmetry.space_group_name_H-M   'P 1'
#
loop_
_entity.id
_entity.type
_entity.pdbx_description
1 polymer ?
#
loop_
_entity_poly.entity_id
_entity_poly.type
_entity_poly.pdbx_seq_one_letter_code
_entity_poly.pdbx_strand_id
1 'polypeptide(L)'
;YNILPTVTWYARDLNRPIDTEQALSIAEDASGRVNDLENEALAWLHAFTKNLGVSPSKVELDNASPRLIHVSFKSGKEANLFKKFLPPAGALIPFVPAQLKLAPGQKELAKDASGAYVVTVERSIGIHLTPEQTKKLYHFSKKMTPERTVSPFYEELVYGRVQQIANGLFGPTLEALQVSALAKNPKDETLRDQAVALAGEIQSVEKLFGKESPLAKRIYASFSQIDHSNKKELISQFGAALKTVREELQKQLDGIVAKEKKAQDEGTLLNVSDSQTARLLEKQVATLKNAEKIVAERADLFASGAAPPTEAKLAEVWQSSSKTIDPNSFIQTLDLAGYSPYFAALEVDWTDDRINLKTYPDVTALRDKILGTEAESFKAEALNRMLFNAVARASRLSDETIQPKGDDFLVQLNTLTGSQAVLALDLGKVAALEADQVASAIQQGWNPQHPDFSASSFPVRSYSDFLKDPTPKQKLGLVVIAPAALDKEAPQGFSGRSIYIVARGLEPILKKSQGDADSEEGKALFTDFERLQTLLQQYGYIGYPARAFNFDSKFQKDYVFEKRDYYDDLLSATREDFQVKGDKRFAVLELTDLEQRILTQNKIDDRIQEDLVKWQEEYSRAQVDLNPASRYTVPAPTQNPYLSNLALSAKKYFRGDDRKVLKWGLDLSGGKTVRIGLRDSSNRPVTDPEDLTQAVNELYTRINRMGVSERTIRIEGENIILDFPGSQALSASELVKASAMYFHIVNEKFGPQNKELAPLVNEFLQEIWNEAVVTNRRDSDSINEIAWKHLGGDPENPDQVLPKSDTAQALFDNGLRLSNPYTDKRTVAFDDKVSMIAKFRGDSPSEWYG
;
A
#
# COMPACT_ATOMS: atom_id res chain seq x y z
N TYR A 1 -41.06 11.19 18.99
CA TYR A 1 -39.74 11.64 18.51
C TYR A 1 -39.20 10.76 17.40
N ASN A 2 -39.21 9.43 17.54
CA ASN A 2 -38.71 8.52 16.49
C ASN A 2 -39.74 8.16 15.39
N ILE A 3 -41.04 8.39 15.62
CA ILE A 3 -42.10 8.01 14.65
C ILE A 3 -41.97 8.78 13.33
N LEU A 4 -41.89 10.11 13.37
CA LEU A 4 -41.79 10.94 12.17
C LEU A 4 -40.58 10.61 11.28
N PRO A 5 -39.34 10.50 11.80
CA PRO A 5 -38.18 10.16 10.99
C PRO A 5 -38.29 8.75 10.41
N THR A 6 -38.91 7.83 11.16
CA THR A 6 -39.21 6.45 10.70
C THR A 6 -40.17 6.46 9.51
N VAL A 7 -41.24 7.26 9.59
CA VAL A 7 -42.20 7.40 8.47
C VAL A 7 -41.51 8.00 7.24
N THR A 8 -40.69 9.04 7.40
CA THR A 8 -39.98 9.65 6.27
C THR A 8 -38.93 8.72 5.66
N TRP A 9 -38.33 7.85 6.46
CA TRP A 9 -37.37 6.84 6.02
C TRP A 9 -38.04 5.75 5.17
N TYR A 10 -39.04 5.06 5.75
CA TYR A 10 -39.72 3.95 5.08
C TYR A 10 -40.75 4.39 4.02
N ALA A 11 -41.07 5.68 3.90
CA ALA A 11 -41.83 6.22 2.78
C ALA A 11 -41.03 6.22 1.46
N ARG A 12 -39.71 6.03 1.52
CA ARG A 12 -38.83 5.92 0.35
C ARG A 12 -38.65 4.46 -0.03
N ASP A 13 -38.40 4.21 -1.31
CA ASP A 13 -38.01 2.90 -1.80
C ASP A 13 -36.52 2.66 -1.50
N LEU A 14 -36.23 2.21 -0.28
CA LEU A 14 -34.88 2.08 0.27
C LEU A 14 -34.03 1.04 -0.46
N ASN A 15 -34.65 -0.03 -0.94
CA ASN A 15 -34.00 -1.11 -1.68
C ASN A 15 -33.82 -0.78 -3.17
N ARG A 16 -34.25 0.41 -3.60
CA ARG A 16 -34.14 0.82 -5.00
C ARG A 16 -32.65 0.98 -5.36
N PRO A 17 -32.19 0.35 -6.46
CA PRO A 17 -30.82 0.53 -6.90
C PRO A 17 -30.57 1.96 -7.36
N ILE A 18 -29.32 2.40 -7.22
CA ILE A 18 -28.90 3.72 -7.67
C ILE A 18 -28.94 3.78 -9.21
N ASP A 19 -29.62 4.80 -9.73
CA ASP A 19 -29.71 5.08 -11.17
C ASP A 19 -28.69 6.13 -11.62
N THR A 20 -28.67 6.41 -12.93
CA THR A 20 -27.73 7.37 -13.54
C THR A 20 -27.90 8.80 -13.01
N GLU A 21 -29.13 9.23 -12.72
CA GLU A 21 -29.41 10.60 -12.24
C GLU A 21 -28.90 10.76 -10.81
N GLN A 22 -29.16 9.77 -9.96
CA GLN A 22 -28.63 9.71 -8.61
C GLN A 22 -27.11 9.62 -8.61
N ALA A 23 -26.51 8.80 -9.48
CA ALA A 23 -25.06 8.69 -9.61
C ALA A 23 -24.42 10.03 -10.04
N LEU A 24 -25.07 10.78 -10.94
CA LEU A 24 -24.63 12.12 -11.32
C LEU A 24 -24.72 13.09 -10.14
N SER A 25 -25.81 13.06 -9.37
CA SER A 25 -25.93 13.86 -8.14
C SER A 25 -24.84 13.51 -7.12
N ILE A 26 -24.46 12.24 -6.99
CA ILE A 26 -23.34 11.82 -6.14
C ILE A 26 -22.01 12.40 -6.64
N ALA A 27 -21.77 12.38 -7.95
CA ALA A 27 -20.57 12.97 -8.56
C ALA A 27 -20.51 14.50 -8.38
N GLU A 28 -21.64 15.18 -8.52
CA GLU A 28 -21.78 16.63 -8.29
C GLU A 28 -21.56 16.98 -6.82
N ASP A 29 -22.15 16.21 -5.88
CA ASP A 29 -21.93 16.36 -4.43
C ASP A 29 -20.45 16.15 -4.07
N ALA A 30 -19.79 15.15 -4.66
CA ALA A 30 -18.36 14.88 -4.46
C ALA A 30 -17.48 16.01 -4.99
N SER A 31 -17.75 16.47 -6.22
CA SER A 31 -17.02 17.60 -6.82
C SER A 31 -17.25 18.90 -6.07
N GLY A 32 -18.48 19.14 -5.58
CA GLY A 32 -18.84 20.29 -4.77
C GLY A 32 -18.01 20.36 -3.50
N ARG A 33 -17.85 19.24 -2.77
CA ARG A 33 -16.99 19.19 -1.57
C ARG A 33 -15.52 19.48 -1.87
N VAL A 34 -15.01 19.05 -3.02
CA VAL A 34 -13.63 19.38 -3.45
C VAL A 34 -13.49 20.89 -3.68
N ASN A 35 -14.45 21.49 -4.39
CA ASN A 35 -14.43 22.93 -4.67
C ASN A 35 -14.66 23.78 -3.41
N ASP A 36 -15.49 23.31 -2.47
CA ASP A 36 -15.79 24.03 -1.22
C ASP A 36 -14.52 24.28 -0.39
N LEU A 37 -13.49 23.43 -0.53
CA LEU A 37 -12.18 23.63 0.10
C LEU A 37 -11.47 24.92 -0.36
N GLU A 38 -11.84 25.51 -1.51
CA GLU A 38 -11.36 26.83 -1.92
C GLU A 38 -11.87 27.91 -0.97
N ASN A 39 -13.18 27.90 -0.74
CA ASN A 39 -13.85 28.86 0.13
C ASN A 39 -13.46 28.65 1.59
N GLU A 40 -13.31 27.40 2.03
CA GLU A 40 -12.84 27.07 3.37
C GLU A 40 -11.40 27.55 3.60
N ALA A 41 -10.49 27.38 2.63
CA ALA A 41 -9.12 27.89 2.73
C ALA A 41 -9.09 29.42 2.85
N LEU A 42 -9.87 30.14 2.05
CA LEU A 42 -9.99 31.60 2.14
C LEU A 42 -10.54 32.05 3.50
N ALA A 43 -11.62 31.41 3.97
CA ALA A 43 -12.22 31.70 5.26
C ALA A 43 -11.25 31.42 6.42
N TRP A 44 -10.51 30.31 6.34
CA TRP A 44 -9.49 29.95 7.32
C TRP A 44 -8.35 30.99 7.34
N LEU A 45 -7.85 31.43 6.19
CA LEU A 45 -6.81 32.47 6.10
C LEU A 45 -7.28 33.81 6.67
N HIS A 46 -8.55 34.18 6.48
CA HIS A 46 -9.14 35.34 7.15
C HIS A 46 -9.20 35.17 8.68
N ALA A 47 -9.61 34.00 9.17
CA ALA A 47 -9.61 33.72 10.61
C ALA A 47 -8.17 33.73 11.19
N PHE A 48 -7.20 33.22 10.44
CA PHE A 48 -5.79 33.17 10.81
C PHE A 48 -5.14 34.55 10.88
N THR A 49 -5.38 35.40 9.87
CA THR A 49 -4.87 36.77 9.87
C THR A 49 -5.42 37.58 11.05
N LYS A 50 -6.71 37.41 11.37
CA LYS A 50 -7.32 37.98 12.58
C LYS A 50 -6.69 37.43 13.87
N ASN A 51 -6.42 36.13 13.94
CA ASN A 51 -5.77 35.50 15.09
C ASN A 51 -4.35 36.04 15.34
N LEU A 52 -3.61 36.33 14.26
CA LEU A 52 -2.28 36.96 14.31
C LEU A 52 -2.33 38.48 14.59
N GLY A 53 -3.50 39.12 14.51
CA GLY A 53 -3.64 40.56 14.61
C GLY A 53 -3.07 41.33 13.43
N VAL A 54 -2.97 40.71 12.24
CA VAL A 54 -2.50 41.34 11.00
C VAL A 54 -3.67 41.68 10.07
N SER A 55 -3.51 42.69 9.23
CA SER A 55 -4.58 43.17 8.33
C SER A 55 -4.16 43.05 6.86
N PRO A 56 -4.43 41.91 6.20
CA PRO A 56 -4.15 41.78 4.78
C PRO A 56 -4.99 42.78 3.98
N SER A 57 -4.40 43.37 2.94
CA SER A 57 -5.15 44.21 2.00
C SER A 57 -5.98 43.39 1.02
N LYS A 58 -5.56 42.15 0.73
CA LYS A 58 -6.21 41.25 -0.20
C LYS A 58 -5.88 39.80 0.13
N VAL A 59 -6.86 38.90 0.00
CA VAL A 59 -6.71 37.45 0.05
C VAL A 59 -7.48 36.91 -1.16
N GLU A 60 -6.78 36.38 -2.16
CA GLU A 60 -7.42 35.91 -3.39
C GLU A 60 -6.79 34.62 -3.91
N LEU A 61 -7.64 33.77 -4.49
CA LEU A 61 -7.20 32.60 -5.24
C LEU A 61 -6.57 33.06 -6.55
N ASP A 62 -5.51 32.39 -6.99
CA ASP A 62 -4.93 32.63 -8.30
C ASP A 62 -5.85 32.06 -9.40
N ASN A 63 -6.27 32.91 -10.33
CA ASN A 63 -7.14 32.52 -11.44
C ASN A 63 -6.45 31.54 -12.42
N ALA A 64 -5.12 31.55 -12.50
CA ALA A 64 -4.36 30.64 -13.35
C ALA A 64 -4.09 29.29 -12.66
N SER A 65 -4.02 29.28 -11.33
CA SER A 65 -3.71 28.08 -10.55
C SER A 65 -4.54 28.03 -9.26
N PRO A 66 -5.62 27.23 -9.22
CA PRO A 66 -6.46 27.08 -8.02
C PRO A 66 -5.71 26.56 -6.80
N ARG A 67 -4.48 26.06 -6.99
CA ARG A 67 -3.58 25.64 -5.91
C ARG A 67 -3.03 26.80 -5.10
N LEU A 68 -2.90 27.99 -5.70
CA LEU A 68 -2.22 29.13 -5.10
C LEU A 68 -3.24 30.16 -4.58
N ILE A 69 -2.95 30.70 -3.39
CA ILE A 69 -3.68 31.82 -2.80
C ILE A 69 -2.67 32.94 -2.51
N HIS A 70 -2.93 34.14 -2.99
CA HIS A 70 -2.11 35.32 -2.72
C HIS A 70 -2.68 36.12 -1.55
N VAL A 71 -1.84 36.37 -0.55
CA VAL A 71 -2.14 37.18 0.63
C VAL A 71 -1.27 38.42 0.60
N SER A 72 -1.87 39.58 0.30
CA SER A 72 -1.17 40.85 0.17
C SER A 72 -1.24 41.67 1.47
N PHE A 73 -0.14 42.28 1.86
CA PHE A 73 0.00 43.13 3.05
C PHE A 73 0.63 44.48 2.70
N LYS A 74 0.14 45.55 3.32
CA LYS A 74 0.78 46.88 3.22
C LYS A 74 2.10 46.96 3.99
N SER A 75 2.25 46.13 5.03
CA SER A 75 3.40 46.12 5.94
C SER A 75 4.25 44.86 5.78
N GLY A 76 5.55 45.03 5.51
CA GLY A 76 6.48 43.91 5.43
C GLY A 76 6.68 43.20 6.77
N LYS A 77 6.45 43.88 7.90
CA LYS A 77 6.48 43.25 9.23
C LYS A 77 5.32 42.26 9.41
N GLU A 78 4.12 42.66 8.98
CA GLU A 78 2.92 41.80 9.04
C GLU A 78 3.07 40.59 8.10
N ALA A 79 3.56 40.81 6.88
CA ALA A 79 3.84 39.73 5.94
C ALA A 79 4.85 38.70 6.49
N ASN A 80 5.93 39.17 7.14
CA ASN A 80 6.89 38.28 7.78
C ASN A 80 6.31 37.53 8.99
N LEU A 81 5.44 38.17 9.78
CA LEU A 81 4.76 37.52 10.90
C LEU A 81 3.84 36.39 10.40
N PHE A 82 3.02 36.69 9.40
CA PHE A 82 2.17 35.69 8.74
C PHE A 82 2.98 34.52 8.19
N LYS A 83 4.04 34.82 7.44
CA LYS A 83 4.95 33.81 6.88
C LYS A 83 5.63 32.94 7.96
N LYS A 84 5.97 33.51 9.12
CA LYS A 84 6.59 32.75 10.22
C LYS A 84 5.65 31.72 10.84
N PHE A 85 4.38 32.08 11.04
CA PHE A 85 3.42 31.24 11.78
C PHE A 85 2.55 30.36 10.88
N LEU A 86 2.43 30.66 9.57
CA LEU A 86 1.61 29.87 8.67
C LEU A 86 2.04 28.40 8.57
N PRO A 87 3.32 28.03 8.40
CA PRO A 87 3.70 26.62 8.24
C PRO A 87 3.25 25.70 9.38
N PRO A 88 3.50 26.02 10.67
CA PRO A 88 2.99 25.19 11.76
C PRO A 88 1.46 25.27 11.87
N ALA A 89 0.84 26.42 11.59
CA ALA A 89 -0.60 26.59 11.72
C ALA A 89 -1.40 25.82 10.65
N GLY A 90 -0.98 25.91 9.39
CA GLY A 90 -1.63 25.25 8.26
C GLY A 90 -1.47 23.72 8.28
N ALA A 91 -0.39 23.22 8.89
CA ALA A 91 -0.20 21.79 9.13
C ALA A 91 -1.09 21.22 10.26
N LEU A 92 -1.60 22.08 11.15
CA LEU A 92 -2.52 21.68 12.23
C LEU A 92 -3.99 21.64 11.79
N ILE A 93 -4.31 21.95 10.53
CA ILE A 93 -5.69 21.80 10.03
C ILE A 93 -6.06 20.30 10.10
N PRO A 94 -7.15 19.91 10.81
CA PRO A 94 -7.46 18.50 11.08
C PRO A 94 -7.68 17.63 9.83
N PHE A 95 -8.16 18.25 8.75
CA PHE A 95 -8.44 17.58 7.49
C PHE A 95 -7.28 17.78 6.51
N VAL A 96 -6.52 16.72 6.22
CA VAL A 96 -5.28 16.76 5.43
C VAL A 96 -5.44 17.46 4.06
N PRO A 97 -6.49 17.21 3.26
CA PRO A 97 -6.67 17.92 1.99
C PRO A 97 -6.90 19.44 2.12
N ALA A 98 -7.32 19.90 3.30
CA ALA A 98 -7.50 21.32 3.61
C ALA A 98 -6.26 21.99 4.22
N GLN A 99 -5.18 21.24 4.46
CA GLN A 99 -3.94 21.80 4.99
C GLN A 99 -3.34 22.83 4.03
N LEU A 100 -2.73 23.86 4.64
CA LEU A 100 -2.15 24.99 3.91
C LEU A 100 -0.66 25.06 4.19
N LYS A 101 0.11 25.35 3.14
CA LYS A 101 1.57 25.48 3.23
C LYS A 101 2.00 26.81 2.61
N LEU A 102 3.20 27.27 2.94
CA LEU A 102 3.76 28.39 2.19
C LEU A 102 4.13 27.93 0.80
N ALA A 103 3.81 28.76 -0.19
CA ALA A 103 4.38 28.59 -1.50
C ALA A 103 5.91 28.65 -1.38
N PRO A 104 6.60 27.68 -1.95
CA PRO A 104 8.03 27.52 -1.74
C PRO A 104 8.87 28.47 -2.61
N GLY A 105 10.15 28.62 -2.28
CA GLY A 105 11.03 29.61 -2.91
C GLY A 105 10.85 31.05 -2.43
N GLN A 106 9.88 31.31 -1.54
CA GLN A 106 9.68 32.61 -0.91
C GLN A 106 10.72 32.88 0.18
N LYS A 107 12.01 33.04 -0.14
CA LYS A 107 13.01 33.47 0.87
C LYS A 107 12.84 34.95 1.21
N GLU A 108 12.63 35.78 0.21
CA GLU A 108 12.36 37.21 0.34
C GLU A 108 10.88 37.51 0.11
N LEU A 109 10.39 38.64 0.65
CA LEU A 109 9.01 39.08 0.42
C LEU A 109 8.91 39.73 -0.97
N ALA A 110 8.13 39.12 -1.86
CA ALA A 110 7.80 39.72 -3.15
C ALA A 110 6.87 40.93 -2.94
N LYS A 111 6.93 41.89 -3.87
CA LYS A 111 5.96 42.98 -3.95
C LYS A 111 5.14 42.85 -5.23
N ASP A 112 3.84 43.08 -5.14
CA ASP A 112 2.98 43.19 -6.32
C ASP A 112 3.13 44.56 -7.02
N ALA A 113 2.45 44.72 -8.15
CA ALA A 113 2.43 45.97 -8.93
C ALA A 113 1.89 47.18 -8.14
N SER A 114 1.16 46.96 -7.04
CA SER A 114 0.67 48.01 -6.15
C SER A 114 1.68 48.38 -5.04
N GLY A 115 2.81 47.67 -4.97
CA GLY A 115 3.85 47.84 -3.95
C GLY A 115 3.55 47.12 -2.63
N ALA A 116 2.47 46.33 -2.55
CA ALA A 116 2.12 45.54 -1.37
C ALA A 116 2.97 44.26 -1.32
N TYR A 117 3.33 43.83 -0.10
CA TYR A 117 4.09 42.61 0.13
C TYR A 117 3.17 41.40 -0.02
N VAL A 118 3.52 40.45 -0.89
CA VAL A 118 2.72 39.26 -1.16
C VAL A 118 3.36 38.04 -0.52
N VAL A 119 2.57 37.31 0.26
CA VAL A 119 2.88 35.94 0.68
C VAL A 119 1.94 35.01 -0.09
N THR A 120 2.49 33.97 -0.70
CA THR A 120 1.68 33.00 -1.45
C THR A 120 1.53 31.76 -0.60
N VAL A 121 0.30 31.30 -0.48
CA VAL A 121 -0.11 30.11 0.24
C VAL A 121 -0.47 29.05 -0.79
N GLU A 122 -0.11 27.81 -0.50
CA GLU A 122 -0.34 26.66 -1.35
C GLU A 122 -1.34 25.72 -0.68
N ARG A 123 -2.34 25.30 -1.45
CA ARG A 123 -3.31 24.26 -1.12
C ARG A 123 -2.81 22.90 -1.60
N SER A 124 -3.26 21.83 -0.96
CA SER A 124 -2.98 20.46 -1.42
C SER A 124 -3.64 20.14 -2.77
N ILE A 125 -4.86 20.66 -2.99
CA ILE A 125 -5.64 20.42 -4.22
C ILE A 125 -5.47 21.59 -5.18
N GLY A 126 -5.01 21.29 -6.40
CA GLY A 126 -4.78 22.28 -7.47
C GLY A 126 -5.81 22.27 -8.60
N ILE A 127 -6.93 21.56 -8.43
CA ILE A 127 -7.95 21.36 -9.47
C ILE A 127 -9.28 21.94 -8.99
N HIS A 128 -9.92 22.73 -9.86
CA HIS A 128 -11.30 23.19 -9.70
C HIS A 128 -12.18 22.39 -10.67
N LEU A 129 -13.29 21.82 -10.16
CA LEU A 129 -14.16 20.92 -10.92
C LEU A 129 -15.47 21.62 -11.30
N THR A 130 -15.55 22.14 -12.53
CA THR A 130 -16.81 22.69 -13.06
C THR A 130 -17.83 21.57 -13.34
N PRO A 131 -19.15 21.86 -13.36
CA PRO A 131 -20.17 20.84 -13.67
C PRO A 131 -19.95 20.10 -15.00
N GLU A 132 -19.40 20.78 -16.00
CA GLU A 132 -19.04 20.16 -17.28
C GLU A 132 -17.84 19.21 -17.16
N GLN A 133 -16.84 19.57 -16.35
CA GLN A 133 -15.69 18.71 -16.07
C GLN A 133 -16.12 17.50 -15.24
N THR A 134 -16.97 17.68 -14.22
CA THR A 134 -17.53 16.58 -13.42
C THR A 134 -18.20 15.54 -14.32
N LYS A 135 -19.04 15.96 -15.27
CA LYS A 135 -19.68 15.03 -16.22
C LYS A 135 -18.71 14.29 -17.14
N LYS A 136 -17.54 14.87 -17.42
CA LYS A 136 -16.50 14.23 -18.25
C LYS A 136 -15.57 13.32 -17.46
N LEU A 137 -15.41 13.58 -16.17
CA LEU A 137 -14.52 12.86 -15.27
C LEU A 137 -15.20 11.64 -14.64
N TYR A 138 -16.50 11.72 -14.36
CA TYR A 138 -17.23 10.63 -13.74
C TYR A 138 -18.00 9.77 -14.76
N HIS A 139 -17.88 8.46 -14.60
CA HIS A 139 -18.51 7.45 -15.45
C HIS A 139 -19.35 6.52 -14.57
N PHE A 140 -20.66 6.48 -14.82
CA PHE A 140 -21.58 5.56 -14.15
C PHE A 140 -21.81 4.32 -15.04
N SER A 141 -21.76 3.13 -14.43
CA SER A 141 -22.19 1.90 -15.09
C SER A 141 -22.88 0.97 -14.09
N LYS A 142 -23.96 0.34 -14.51
CA LYS A 142 -24.46 -0.86 -13.83
C LYS A 142 -23.49 -2.00 -14.10
N LYS A 143 -23.35 -2.94 -13.17
CA LYS A 143 -22.47 -4.11 -13.39
C LYS A 143 -23.03 -5.06 -14.42
N MET A 144 -24.35 -5.30 -14.35
CA MET A 144 -25.10 -6.13 -15.28
C MET A 144 -26.03 -5.27 -16.15
N THR A 145 -26.17 -5.67 -17.40
CA THR A 145 -27.18 -5.16 -18.34
C THR A 145 -28.56 -5.74 -18.00
N PRO A 146 -29.66 -5.15 -18.52
CA PRO A 146 -31.00 -5.74 -18.41
C PRO A 146 -31.10 -7.18 -18.93
N GLU A 147 -30.26 -7.53 -19.92
CA GLU A 147 -30.16 -8.86 -20.53
C GLU A 147 -29.36 -9.87 -19.68
N ARG A 148 -28.95 -9.48 -18.45
CA ARG A 148 -28.08 -10.26 -17.55
C ARG A 148 -26.70 -10.59 -18.14
N THR A 149 -26.16 -9.69 -18.95
CA THR A 149 -24.75 -9.75 -19.37
C THR A 149 -23.93 -8.75 -18.58
N VAL A 150 -22.62 -8.98 -18.45
CA VAL A 150 -21.72 -8.01 -17.83
C VAL A 150 -21.69 -6.73 -18.70
N SER A 151 -21.75 -5.57 -18.06
CA SER A 151 -21.62 -4.30 -18.78
C SER A 151 -20.20 -4.12 -19.32
N PRO A 152 -20.02 -3.52 -20.51
CA PRO A 152 -18.69 -3.38 -21.12
C PRO A 152 -17.69 -2.61 -20.24
N PHE A 153 -18.15 -1.56 -19.55
CA PHE A 153 -17.29 -0.76 -18.68
C PHE A 153 -16.91 -1.52 -17.40
N TYR A 154 -17.83 -2.27 -16.81
CA TYR A 154 -17.48 -3.10 -15.65
C TYR A 154 -16.53 -4.24 -16.04
N GLU A 155 -16.71 -4.82 -17.23
CA GLU A 155 -15.80 -5.81 -17.80
C GLU A 155 -14.37 -5.24 -17.94
N GLU A 156 -14.24 -4.01 -18.46
CA GLU A 156 -12.97 -3.31 -18.57
C GLU A 156 -12.28 -3.09 -17.21
N LEU A 157 -13.04 -2.65 -16.19
CA LEU A 157 -12.52 -2.46 -14.84
C LEU A 157 -11.99 -3.78 -14.24
N VAL A 158 -12.73 -4.87 -14.41
CA VAL A 158 -12.33 -6.19 -13.91
C VAL A 158 -11.15 -6.74 -14.69
N TYR A 159 -11.12 -6.56 -16.01
CA TYR A 159 -9.99 -6.94 -16.86
C TYR A 159 -8.69 -6.26 -16.40
N GLY A 160 -8.72 -4.95 -16.12
CA GLY A 160 -7.56 -4.22 -15.62
C GLY A 160 -7.01 -4.81 -14.31
N ARG A 161 -7.88 -5.29 -13.41
CA ARG A 161 -7.49 -5.98 -12.17
C ARG A 161 -6.90 -7.36 -12.45
N VAL A 162 -7.56 -8.15 -13.30
CA VAL A 162 -7.10 -9.48 -13.74
C VAL A 162 -5.71 -9.38 -14.38
N GLN A 163 -5.47 -8.38 -15.21
CA GLN A 163 -4.17 -8.14 -15.84
C GLN A 163 -3.06 -7.89 -14.81
N GLN A 164 -3.31 -7.08 -13.78
CA GLN A 164 -2.31 -6.83 -12.74
C GLN A 164 -2.04 -8.08 -11.88
N ILE A 165 -3.08 -8.82 -11.52
CA ILE A 165 -2.94 -10.11 -10.82
C ILE A 165 -2.15 -11.10 -11.70
N ALA A 166 -2.47 -11.15 -12.99
CA ALA A 166 -1.82 -12.04 -13.94
C ALA A 166 -0.33 -11.69 -14.10
N ASN A 167 0.01 -10.40 -14.21
CA ASN A 167 1.39 -9.94 -14.22
C ASN A 167 2.15 -10.31 -12.92
N GLY A 168 1.48 -10.26 -11.78
CA GLY A 168 2.07 -10.64 -10.49
C GLY A 168 2.37 -12.14 -10.35
N LEU A 169 1.50 -13.00 -10.89
CA LEU A 169 1.58 -14.47 -10.75
C LEU A 169 2.26 -15.19 -11.91
N PHE A 170 2.01 -14.71 -13.14
CA PHE A 170 2.42 -15.34 -14.39
C PHE A 170 3.48 -14.52 -15.16
N GLY A 171 3.78 -13.31 -14.68
CA GLY A 171 4.84 -12.45 -15.23
C GLY A 171 6.26 -12.95 -14.93
N PRO A 172 7.27 -12.07 -14.99
CA PRO A 172 8.62 -12.42 -14.57
C PRO A 172 8.64 -12.89 -13.11
N THR A 173 9.28 -14.03 -12.85
CA THR A 173 9.40 -14.60 -11.50
C THR A 173 10.51 -13.89 -10.71
N LEU A 174 10.47 -13.97 -9.38
CA LEU A 174 11.51 -13.37 -8.55
C LEU A 174 12.85 -14.06 -8.80
N GLU A 175 12.81 -15.38 -8.93
CA GLU A 175 13.97 -16.24 -9.14
C GLU A 175 14.64 -15.89 -10.47
N ALA A 176 13.88 -15.71 -11.56
CA ALA A 176 14.44 -15.32 -12.86
C ALA A 176 15.04 -13.91 -12.86
N LEU A 177 14.46 -12.97 -12.12
CA LEU A 177 15.02 -11.62 -11.96
C LEU A 177 16.37 -11.66 -11.22
N GLN A 178 16.47 -12.45 -10.15
CA GLN A 178 17.71 -12.63 -9.39
C GLN A 178 18.77 -13.38 -10.21
N VAL A 179 18.37 -14.44 -10.93
CA VAL A 179 19.23 -15.17 -11.88
C VAL A 179 19.79 -14.22 -12.94
N SER A 180 18.96 -13.34 -13.52
CA SER A 180 19.41 -12.34 -14.50
C SER A 180 20.37 -11.31 -13.90
N ALA A 181 20.13 -10.85 -12.68
CA ALA A 181 21.03 -9.94 -11.99
C ALA A 181 22.41 -10.57 -11.74
N LEU A 182 22.42 -11.82 -11.23
CA LEU A 182 23.65 -12.58 -10.98
C LEU A 182 24.42 -12.92 -12.25
N ALA A 183 23.73 -13.29 -13.33
CA ALA A 183 24.35 -13.58 -14.61
C ALA A 183 25.05 -12.35 -15.21
N LYS A 184 24.47 -11.15 -15.02
CA LYS A 184 25.05 -9.88 -15.50
C LYS A 184 26.22 -9.40 -14.64
N ASN A 185 26.13 -9.56 -13.31
CA ASN A 185 27.10 -9.02 -12.35
C ASN A 185 27.61 -10.10 -11.36
N PRO A 186 28.35 -11.13 -11.83
CA PRO A 186 28.70 -12.30 -11.01
C PRO A 186 29.70 -12.02 -9.87
N LYS A 187 30.34 -10.85 -9.85
CA LYS A 187 31.34 -10.45 -8.84
C LYS A 187 30.84 -9.39 -7.86
N ASP A 188 29.56 -9.02 -7.96
CA ASP A 188 28.99 -8.03 -7.05
C ASP A 188 28.81 -8.66 -5.67
N GLU A 189 29.51 -8.11 -4.68
CA GLU A 189 29.48 -8.61 -3.30
C GLU A 189 28.07 -8.51 -2.70
N THR A 190 27.25 -7.55 -3.16
CA THR A 190 25.87 -7.36 -2.68
C THR A 190 24.91 -8.45 -3.13
N LEU A 191 25.27 -9.20 -4.19
CA LEU A 191 24.46 -10.30 -4.72
C LEU A 191 24.86 -11.67 -4.16
N ARG A 192 25.90 -11.76 -3.33
CA ARG A 192 26.38 -13.03 -2.75
C ARG A 192 25.31 -13.74 -1.93
N ASP A 193 24.62 -13.00 -1.07
CA ASP A 193 23.56 -13.57 -0.23
C ASP A 193 22.38 -14.09 -1.07
N GLN A 194 22.07 -13.41 -2.18
CA GLN A 194 21.05 -13.84 -3.13
C GLN A 194 21.45 -15.15 -3.83
N ALA A 195 22.72 -15.29 -4.21
CA ALA A 195 23.22 -16.52 -4.81
C ALA A 195 23.13 -17.71 -3.85
N VAL A 196 23.44 -17.51 -2.56
CA VAL A 196 23.29 -18.53 -1.52
C VAL A 196 21.83 -18.88 -1.29
N ALA A 197 20.93 -17.89 -1.22
CA ALA A 197 19.49 -18.11 -1.05
C ALA A 197 18.90 -18.93 -2.21
N LEU A 198 19.16 -18.56 -3.46
CA LEU A 198 18.73 -19.31 -4.65
C LEU A 198 19.28 -20.74 -4.66
N ALA A 199 20.54 -20.94 -4.25
CA ALA A 199 21.12 -22.27 -4.14
C ALA A 199 20.41 -23.13 -3.08
N GLY A 200 20.05 -22.53 -1.94
CA GLY A 200 19.25 -23.17 -0.91
C GLY A 200 17.87 -23.59 -1.40
N GLU A 201 17.20 -22.74 -2.18
CA GLU A 201 15.91 -23.05 -2.79
C GLU A 201 15.99 -24.22 -3.77
N ILE A 202 16.98 -24.21 -4.67
CA ILE A 202 17.20 -25.30 -5.64
C ILE A 202 17.39 -26.65 -4.93
N GLN A 203 18.23 -26.67 -3.87
CA GLN A 203 18.46 -27.89 -3.08
C GLN A 203 17.19 -28.33 -2.34
N SER A 204 16.42 -27.39 -1.80
CA SER A 204 15.19 -27.66 -1.05
C SER A 204 14.13 -28.31 -1.94
N VAL A 205 13.95 -27.82 -3.16
CA VAL A 205 12.98 -28.36 -4.13
C VAL A 205 13.29 -29.83 -4.46
N GLU A 206 14.56 -30.18 -4.69
CA GLU A 206 14.94 -31.57 -4.98
C GLU A 206 14.71 -32.48 -3.77
N LYS A 207 15.04 -32.01 -2.55
CA LYS A 207 14.86 -32.77 -1.31
C LYS A 207 13.38 -33.02 -0.99
N LEU A 208 12.53 -32.02 -1.20
CA LEU A 208 11.11 -32.06 -0.85
C LEU A 208 10.28 -32.87 -1.85
N PHE A 209 10.40 -32.55 -3.13
CA PHE A 209 9.49 -33.05 -4.17
C PHE A 209 10.11 -34.15 -5.03
N GLY A 210 11.43 -34.34 -4.97
CA GLY A 210 12.16 -35.30 -5.79
C GLY A 210 12.36 -34.82 -7.24
N LYS A 211 13.17 -35.58 -7.98
CA LYS A 211 13.71 -35.19 -9.29
C LYS A 211 12.67 -35.17 -10.42
N GLU A 212 11.67 -36.05 -10.35
CA GLU A 212 10.71 -36.29 -11.45
C GLU A 212 9.33 -35.68 -11.21
N SER A 213 9.11 -35.04 -10.07
CA SER A 213 7.82 -34.42 -9.76
C SER A 213 7.47 -33.34 -10.80
N PRO A 214 6.24 -33.32 -11.34
CA PRO A 214 5.80 -32.26 -12.26
C PRO A 214 5.94 -30.86 -11.64
N LEU A 215 5.67 -30.72 -10.34
CA LEU A 215 5.88 -29.47 -9.60
C LEU A 215 7.35 -29.05 -9.60
N ALA A 216 8.28 -29.96 -9.33
CA ALA A 216 9.72 -29.66 -9.33
C ALA A 216 10.19 -29.19 -10.72
N LYS A 217 9.69 -29.81 -11.79
CA LYS A 217 9.97 -29.39 -13.18
C LYS A 217 9.47 -27.97 -13.46
N ARG A 218 8.26 -27.62 -13.00
CA ARG A 218 7.74 -26.26 -13.16
C ARG A 218 8.50 -25.24 -12.31
N ILE A 219 8.94 -25.60 -11.10
CA ILE A 219 9.77 -24.72 -10.27
C ILE A 219 11.13 -24.49 -10.94
N TYR A 220 11.81 -25.51 -11.48
CA TYR A 220 13.08 -25.27 -12.20
C TYR A 220 12.90 -24.39 -13.43
N ALA A 221 11.80 -24.56 -14.17
CA ALA A 221 11.48 -23.70 -15.30
C ALA A 221 11.26 -22.23 -14.88
N SER A 222 10.80 -21.96 -13.65
CA SER A 222 10.57 -20.59 -13.15
C SER A 222 11.85 -19.75 -13.09
N PHE A 223 13.04 -20.37 -12.96
CA PHE A 223 14.33 -19.67 -12.88
C PHE A 223 14.75 -18.97 -14.18
N SER A 224 14.11 -19.27 -15.31
CA SER A 224 14.32 -18.56 -16.60
C SER A 224 13.05 -17.91 -17.14
N GLN A 225 12.01 -17.77 -16.31
CA GLN A 225 10.77 -17.10 -16.68
C GLN A 225 10.94 -15.57 -16.64
N ILE A 226 11.61 -15.05 -17.65
CA ILE A 226 11.85 -13.63 -17.90
C ILE A 226 11.94 -13.42 -19.42
N ASP A 227 11.71 -12.19 -19.87
CA ASP A 227 11.94 -11.82 -21.26
C ASP A 227 13.44 -11.75 -21.55
N HIS A 228 13.99 -12.86 -22.06
CA HIS A 228 15.40 -12.99 -22.42
C HIS A 228 15.55 -13.78 -23.72
N SER A 229 16.36 -13.25 -24.64
CA SER A 229 16.54 -13.80 -25.99
C SER A 229 17.17 -15.19 -26.01
N ASN A 230 18.07 -15.50 -25.06
CA ASN A 230 18.74 -16.80 -24.97
C ASN A 230 18.75 -17.35 -23.54
N LYS A 231 17.77 -18.20 -23.22
CA LYS A 231 17.62 -18.77 -21.86
C LYS A 231 18.70 -19.79 -21.50
N LYS A 232 19.22 -20.54 -22.48
CA LYS A 232 20.31 -21.50 -22.25
C LYS A 232 21.59 -20.79 -21.84
N GLU A 233 21.88 -19.67 -22.49
CA GLU A 233 23.02 -18.81 -22.12
C GLU A 233 22.83 -18.20 -20.73
N LEU A 234 21.64 -17.70 -20.41
CA LEU A 234 21.32 -17.17 -19.08
C LEU A 234 21.61 -18.19 -17.97
N ILE A 235 21.12 -19.42 -18.12
CA ILE A 235 21.33 -20.49 -17.13
C ILE A 235 22.80 -20.93 -17.06
N SER A 236 23.50 -20.96 -18.19
CA SER A 236 24.96 -21.24 -18.21
C SER A 236 25.75 -20.17 -17.46
N GLN A 237 25.44 -18.88 -17.68
CA GLN A 237 26.05 -17.75 -16.98
C GLN A 237 25.71 -17.77 -15.49
N PHE A 238 24.48 -18.13 -15.12
CA PHE A 238 24.08 -18.33 -13.73
C PHE A 238 24.88 -19.44 -13.03
N GLY A 239 25.04 -20.60 -13.69
CA GLY A 239 25.90 -21.67 -13.17
C GLY A 239 27.34 -21.22 -12.94
N ALA A 240 27.90 -20.42 -13.85
CA ALA A 240 29.22 -19.81 -13.70
C ALA A 240 29.27 -18.79 -12.54
N ALA A 241 28.21 -18.02 -12.33
CA ALA A 241 28.09 -17.08 -11.22
C ALA A 241 28.07 -17.81 -9.87
N LEU A 242 27.27 -18.88 -9.73
CA LEU A 242 27.24 -19.72 -8.52
C LEU A 242 28.62 -20.30 -8.20
N LYS A 243 29.34 -20.77 -9.23
CA LYS A 243 30.71 -21.28 -9.09
C LYS A 243 31.66 -20.19 -8.61
N THR A 244 31.56 -18.97 -9.15
CA THR A 244 32.40 -17.83 -8.76
C THR A 244 32.19 -17.48 -7.28
N VAL A 245 30.93 -17.35 -6.85
CA VAL A 245 30.59 -17.08 -5.44
C VAL A 245 31.10 -18.21 -4.54
N ARG A 246 30.92 -19.48 -4.93
CA ARG A 246 31.43 -20.64 -4.18
C ARG A 246 32.94 -20.59 -4.00
N GLU A 247 33.70 -20.27 -5.05
CA GLU A 247 35.15 -20.18 -4.99
C GLU A 247 35.63 -19.02 -4.11
N GLU A 248 34.90 -17.90 -4.07
CA GLU A 248 35.19 -16.79 -3.16
C GLU A 248 34.93 -17.16 -1.70
N LEU A 249 33.78 -17.77 -1.39
CA LEU A 249 33.46 -18.23 -0.03
C LEU A 249 34.42 -19.35 0.43
N GLN A 250 34.83 -20.25 -0.47
CA GLN A 250 35.84 -21.28 -0.17
C GLN A 250 37.18 -20.64 0.21
N LYS A 251 37.64 -19.60 -0.50
CA LYS A 251 38.88 -18.89 -0.16
C LYS A 251 38.80 -18.24 1.23
N GLN A 252 37.64 -17.68 1.59
CA GLN A 252 37.43 -17.13 2.93
C GLN A 252 37.47 -18.22 4.00
N LEU A 253 36.81 -19.36 3.76
CA LEU A 253 36.82 -20.52 4.63
C LEU A 253 38.25 -21.05 4.83
N ASP A 254 38.99 -21.27 3.74
CA ASP A 254 40.38 -21.74 3.78
C ASP A 254 41.28 -20.78 4.57
N GLY A 255 41.03 -19.46 4.47
CA GLY A 255 41.72 -18.43 5.23
C GLY A 255 41.46 -18.53 6.74
N ILE A 256 40.24 -18.86 7.16
CA ILE A 256 39.90 -19.07 8.58
C ILE A 256 40.47 -20.40 9.09
N VAL A 257 40.36 -21.48 8.31
CA VAL A 257 40.93 -22.79 8.64
C VAL A 257 42.47 -22.73 8.77
N ALA A 258 43.13 -21.90 7.96
CA ALA A 258 44.57 -21.65 8.08
C ALA A 258 44.92 -20.89 9.37
N LYS A 259 44.09 -19.94 9.82
CA LYS A 259 44.24 -19.27 11.11
C LYS A 259 44.02 -20.25 12.28
N GLU A 260 43.08 -21.17 12.13
CA GLU A 260 42.81 -22.21 13.13
C GLU A 260 44.02 -23.12 13.34
N LYS A 261 44.64 -23.58 12.24
CA LYS A 261 45.88 -24.37 12.30
C LYS A 261 47.02 -23.60 12.97
N LYS A 262 47.21 -22.31 12.63
CA LYS A 262 48.24 -21.47 13.28
C LYS A 262 47.98 -21.27 14.77
N ALA A 263 46.73 -21.02 15.17
CA ALA A 263 46.37 -20.88 16.58
C ALA A 263 46.62 -22.18 17.36
N GLN A 264 46.28 -23.33 16.77
CA GLN A 264 46.58 -24.66 17.33
C GLN A 264 48.09 -24.91 17.47
N ASP A 265 48.90 -24.51 16.48
CA ASP A 265 50.37 -24.62 16.51
C ASP A 265 50.99 -23.67 17.57
N GLU A 266 50.36 -22.53 17.85
CA GLU A 266 50.78 -21.54 18.85
C GLU A 266 50.20 -21.80 20.26
N GLY A 267 49.39 -22.86 20.43
CA GLY A 267 48.78 -23.23 21.72
C GLY A 267 47.65 -22.29 22.18
N THR A 268 47.07 -21.51 21.26
CA THR A 268 45.95 -20.59 21.52
C THR A 268 44.66 -21.09 20.87
N LEU A 269 43.51 -20.77 21.46
CA LEU A 269 42.21 -21.14 20.89
C LEU A 269 41.76 -20.08 19.88
N LEU A 270 41.18 -20.54 18.77
CA LEU A 270 40.53 -19.67 17.79
C LEU A 270 39.40 -18.88 18.48
N ASN A 271 39.21 -17.62 18.09
CA ASN A 271 38.10 -16.81 18.58
C ASN A 271 36.76 -17.50 18.23
N VAL A 272 35.81 -17.52 19.17
CA VAL A 272 34.47 -18.13 19.00
C VAL A 272 33.78 -17.61 17.74
N SER A 273 33.93 -16.31 17.46
CA SER A 273 33.39 -15.66 16.26
C SER A 273 33.94 -16.23 14.95
N ASP A 274 35.23 -16.60 14.90
CA ASP A 274 35.86 -17.16 13.69
C ASP A 274 35.43 -18.60 13.47
N SER A 275 35.25 -19.38 14.55
CA SER A 275 34.75 -20.77 14.47
C SER A 275 33.29 -20.82 14.01
N GLN A 276 32.45 -19.90 14.48
CA GLN A 276 31.06 -19.75 14.01
C GLN A 276 31.01 -19.37 12.53
N THR A 277 31.85 -18.42 12.10
CA THR A 277 31.94 -17.98 10.70
C THR A 277 32.37 -19.13 9.78
N ALA A 278 33.34 -19.96 10.21
CA ALA A 278 33.78 -21.13 9.44
C ALA A 278 32.63 -22.13 9.19
N ARG A 279 31.82 -22.44 10.21
CA ARG A 279 30.67 -23.36 10.07
C ARG A 279 29.61 -22.82 9.12
N LEU A 280 29.32 -21.52 9.18
CA LEU A 280 28.39 -20.88 8.25
C LEU A 280 28.90 -20.98 6.81
N LEU A 281 30.16 -20.60 6.58
CA LEU A 281 30.79 -20.67 5.24
C LEU A 281 30.84 -22.10 4.70
N GLU A 282 31.14 -23.09 5.54
CA GLU A 282 31.13 -24.51 5.15
C GLU A 282 29.74 -24.95 4.66
N LYS A 283 28.68 -24.58 5.40
CA LYS A 283 27.29 -24.85 4.99
C LYS A 283 26.94 -24.16 3.67
N GLN A 284 27.30 -22.88 3.51
CA GLN A 284 27.02 -22.11 2.29
C GLN A 284 27.75 -22.70 1.08
N VAL A 285 29.03 -23.05 1.22
CA VAL A 285 29.83 -23.70 0.17
C VAL A 285 29.22 -25.05 -0.24
N ALA A 286 28.82 -25.87 0.72
CA ALA A 286 28.17 -27.15 0.44
C ALA A 286 26.85 -26.97 -0.31
N THR A 287 26.06 -25.97 0.08
CA THR A 287 24.77 -25.61 -0.56
C THR A 287 25.00 -25.18 -2.02
N LEU A 288 25.94 -24.25 -2.25
CA LEU A 288 26.30 -23.79 -3.60
C LEU A 288 26.82 -24.92 -4.48
N LYS A 289 27.65 -25.82 -3.94
CA LYS A 289 28.18 -26.98 -4.66
C LYS A 289 27.08 -27.94 -5.11
N ASN A 290 26.10 -28.19 -4.26
CA ASN A 290 24.96 -29.03 -4.60
C ASN A 290 24.08 -28.37 -5.65
N ALA A 291 23.77 -27.08 -5.50
CA ALA A 291 22.99 -26.34 -6.49
C ALA A 291 23.68 -26.29 -7.86
N GLU A 292 25.00 -26.05 -7.91
CA GLU A 292 25.81 -26.08 -9.15
C GLU A 292 25.62 -27.41 -9.89
N LYS A 293 25.67 -28.53 -9.16
CA LYS A 293 25.45 -29.88 -9.72
C LYS A 293 24.03 -30.03 -10.28
N ILE A 294 23.02 -29.57 -9.54
CA ILE A 294 21.61 -29.69 -9.95
C ILE A 294 21.33 -28.89 -11.22
N VAL A 295 21.82 -27.64 -11.27
CA VAL A 295 21.69 -26.75 -12.43
C VAL A 295 22.38 -27.37 -13.65
N ALA A 296 23.58 -27.94 -13.48
CA ALA A 296 24.31 -28.59 -14.57
C ALA A 296 23.61 -29.85 -15.09
N GLU A 297 23.14 -30.74 -14.20
CA GLU A 297 22.44 -31.97 -14.58
C GLU A 297 21.08 -31.71 -15.25
N ARG A 298 20.45 -30.57 -14.95
CA ARG A 298 19.08 -30.24 -15.40
C ARG A 298 19.00 -28.94 -16.19
N ALA A 299 20.08 -28.54 -16.87
CA ALA A 299 20.16 -27.26 -17.56
C ALA A 299 18.99 -27.02 -18.54
N ASP A 300 18.51 -28.08 -19.22
CA ASP A 300 17.38 -27.97 -20.15
C ASP A 300 16.06 -27.64 -19.44
N LEU A 301 15.81 -28.15 -18.22
CA LEU A 301 14.62 -27.82 -17.43
C LEU A 301 14.70 -26.39 -16.88
N PHE A 302 15.88 -25.98 -16.41
CA PHE A 302 16.09 -24.60 -15.97
C PHE A 302 15.93 -23.61 -17.12
N ALA A 303 16.25 -24.00 -18.35
CA ALA A 303 16.08 -23.18 -19.55
C ALA A 303 14.69 -23.27 -20.20
N SER A 304 13.77 -24.12 -19.69
CA SER A 304 12.45 -24.34 -20.28
C SER A 304 11.36 -23.41 -19.74
N GLY A 305 11.71 -22.35 -19.00
CA GLY A 305 10.75 -21.35 -18.53
C GLY A 305 9.99 -20.72 -19.70
N ALA A 306 8.68 -20.49 -19.55
CA ALA A 306 7.92 -19.73 -20.54
C ALA A 306 8.41 -18.27 -20.60
N ALA A 307 8.28 -17.61 -21.75
CA ALA A 307 8.44 -16.15 -21.78
C ALA A 307 7.19 -15.56 -21.08
N PRO A 308 7.32 -14.60 -20.16
CA PRO A 308 6.15 -13.98 -19.52
C PRO A 308 5.09 -13.53 -20.53
N PRO A 309 3.78 -13.68 -20.23
CA PRO A 309 2.74 -13.27 -21.15
C PRO A 309 2.78 -11.75 -21.32
N THR A 310 2.72 -11.28 -22.57
CA THR A 310 2.61 -9.86 -22.88
C THR A 310 1.18 -9.38 -22.64
N GLU A 311 0.98 -8.07 -22.46
CA GLU A 311 -0.36 -7.48 -22.34
C GLU A 311 -1.26 -7.86 -23.53
N ALA A 312 -0.72 -7.84 -24.75
CA ALA A 312 -1.42 -8.28 -25.94
C ALA A 312 -1.87 -9.75 -25.87
N LYS A 313 -1.03 -10.63 -25.29
CA LYS A 313 -1.38 -12.04 -25.11
C LYS A 313 -2.47 -12.21 -24.05
N LEU A 314 -2.39 -11.47 -22.95
CA LEU A 314 -3.43 -11.48 -21.92
C LEU A 314 -4.77 -10.97 -22.47
N ALA A 315 -4.76 -9.93 -23.30
CA ALA A 315 -5.96 -9.44 -23.97
C ALA A 315 -6.58 -10.49 -24.91
N GLU A 316 -5.75 -11.24 -25.65
CA GLU A 316 -6.21 -12.35 -26.50
C GLU A 316 -6.86 -13.47 -25.67
N VAL A 317 -6.24 -13.86 -24.55
CA VAL A 317 -6.77 -14.87 -23.62
C VAL A 317 -8.08 -14.38 -22.96
N TRP A 318 -8.16 -13.11 -22.59
CA TRP A 318 -9.39 -12.50 -22.08
C TRP A 318 -10.53 -12.57 -23.09
N GLN A 319 -10.31 -12.11 -24.32
CA GLN A 319 -11.33 -12.07 -25.37
C GLN A 319 -11.77 -13.45 -25.85
N SER A 320 -10.90 -14.45 -25.77
CA SER A 320 -11.25 -15.83 -26.11
C SER A 320 -12.05 -16.50 -24.99
N SER A 321 -11.66 -16.30 -23.73
CA SER A 321 -12.37 -16.84 -22.57
C SER A 321 -13.77 -16.24 -22.36
N SER A 322 -14.00 -14.98 -22.72
CA SER A 322 -15.32 -14.36 -22.62
C SER A 322 -16.36 -15.00 -23.54
N LYS A 323 -15.93 -15.66 -24.63
CA LYS A 323 -16.81 -16.41 -25.55
C LYS A 323 -17.23 -17.79 -25.02
N THR A 324 -16.53 -18.29 -24.01
CA THR A 324 -16.73 -19.63 -23.44
C THR A 324 -17.28 -19.59 -22.02
N ILE A 325 -17.81 -18.44 -21.57
CA ILE A 325 -18.44 -18.32 -20.26
C ILE A 325 -19.59 -19.33 -20.17
N ASP A 326 -19.57 -20.17 -19.14
CA ASP A 326 -20.64 -21.12 -18.88
C ASP A 326 -21.93 -20.35 -18.54
N PRO A 327 -23.02 -20.51 -19.32
CA PRO A 327 -24.27 -19.80 -19.09
C PRO A 327 -24.91 -20.08 -17.72
N ASN A 328 -24.57 -21.19 -17.06
CA ASN A 328 -25.16 -21.57 -15.78
C ASN A 328 -24.39 -21.06 -14.57
N SER A 329 -23.06 -21.14 -14.59
CA SER A 329 -22.21 -20.68 -13.49
C SER A 329 -21.75 -19.23 -13.63
N PHE A 330 -21.77 -18.69 -14.86
CA PHE A 330 -21.30 -17.34 -15.20
C PHE A 330 -19.85 -17.10 -14.77
N ILE A 331 -19.02 -18.14 -14.91
CA ILE A 331 -17.59 -18.13 -14.61
C ILE A 331 -16.80 -18.01 -15.93
N GLN A 332 -15.84 -17.09 -15.96
CA GLN A 332 -14.88 -16.93 -17.04
C GLN A 332 -13.50 -17.45 -16.62
N THR A 333 -12.99 -18.48 -17.29
CA THR A 333 -11.69 -19.08 -16.99
C THR A 333 -10.62 -18.63 -17.98
N LEU A 334 -9.56 -18.00 -17.47
CA LEU A 334 -8.35 -17.68 -18.20
C LEU A 334 -7.31 -18.77 -17.96
N ASP A 335 -7.12 -19.65 -18.95
CA ASP A 335 -6.06 -20.66 -18.91
C ASP A 335 -4.69 -20.02 -19.14
N LEU A 336 -3.83 -20.11 -18.12
CA LEU A 336 -2.47 -19.57 -18.10
C LEU A 336 -1.48 -20.67 -17.69
N ALA A 337 -1.80 -21.92 -18.02
CA ALA A 337 -0.95 -23.05 -17.68
C ALA A 337 0.45 -22.92 -18.33
N GLY A 338 1.48 -23.14 -17.53
CA GLY A 338 2.89 -23.11 -17.94
C GLY A 338 3.60 -21.80 -17.61
N TYR A 339 2.86 -20.76 -17.20
CA TYR A 339 3.42 -19.48 -16.78
C TYR A 339 3.52 -19.33 -15.25
N SER A 340 3.21 -20.37 -14.47
CA SER A 340 3.45 -20.36 -13.02
C SER A 340 3.73 -21.77 -12.54
N PRO A 341 4.59 -21.96 -11.52
CA PRO A 341 4.79 -23.28 -10.93
C PRO A 341 3.56 -23.78 -10.17
N TYR A 342 2.74 -22.86 -9.63
CA TYR A 342 1.69 -23.17 -8.67
C TYR A 342 0.28 -23.00 -9.22
N PHE A 343 0.07 -21.99 -10.08
CA PHE A 343 -1.24 -21.60 -10.58
C PHE A 343 -1.40 -22.00 -12.04
N ALA A 344 -2.56 -22.56 -12.37
CA ALA A 344 -2.90 -22.96 -13.73
C ALA A 344 -3.79 -21.93 -14.43
N ALA A 345 -4.67 -21.27 -13.70
CA ALA A 345 -5.68 -20.38 -14.29
C ALA A 345 -6.16 -19.29 -13.31
N LEU A 346 -6.79 -18.26 -13.87
CA LEU A 346 -7.62 -17.30 -13.14
C LEU A 346 -9.08 -17.50 -13.53
N GLU A 347 -9.98 -17.52 -12.56
CA GLU A 347 -11.42 -17.63 -12.80
C GLU A 347 -12.12 -16.39 -12.28
N VAL A 348 -12.79 -15.66 -13.17
CA VAL A 348 -13.65 -14.53 -12.79
C VAL A 348 -15.06 -15.06 -12.59
N ASP A 349 -15.55 -14.97 -11.36
CA ASP A 349 -16.92 -15.27 -10.99
C ASP A 349 -17.70 -13.95 -10.94
N TRP A 350 -18.45 -13.71 -12.02
CA TRP A 350 -19.22 -12.49 -12.22
C TRP A 350 -20.49 -12.43 -11.37
N THR A 351 -20.90 -13.54 -10.75
CA THR A 351 -22.08 -13.58 -9.88
C THR A 351 -21.73 -13.19 -8.46
N ASP A 352 -20.64 -13.75 -7.92
CA ASP A 352 -20.17 -13.50 -6.56
C ASP A 352 -19.15 -12.34 -6.48
N ASP A 353 -18.88 -11.67 -7.60
CA ASP A 353 -17.93 -10.57 -7.74
C ASP A 353 -16.56 -10.93 -7.12
N ARG A 354 -15.94 -12.01 -7.61
CA ARG A 354 -14.64 -12.49 -7.13
C ARG A 354 -13.77 -13.04 -8.25
N ILE A 355 -12.46 -13.02 -8.05
CA ILE A 355 -11.47 -13.70 -8.89
C ILE A 355 -10.88 -14.85 -8.08
N ASN A 356 -11.00 -16.08 -8.55
CA ASN A 356 -10.35 -17.24 -7.95
C ASN A 356 -9.04 -17.55 -8.68
N LEU A 357 -8.00 -17.86 -7.92
CA LEU A 357 -6.69 -18.27 -8.40
C LEU A 357 -6.62 -19.79 -8.30
N LYS A 358 -6.70 -20.47 -9.45
CA LYS A 358 -6.75 -21.93 -9.51
C LYS A 358 -5.37 -22.52 -9.47
N THR A 359 -5.13 -23.37 -8.47
CA THR A 359 -3.90 -24.14 -8.35
C THR A 359 -3.90 -25.36 -9.29
N TYR A 360 -2.72 -25.89 -9.62
CA TYR A 360 -2.66 -27.14 -10.39
C TYR A 360 -3.19 -28.33 -9.58
N PRO A 361 -3.81 -29.35 -10.22
CA PRO A 361 -4.33 -30.52 -9.50
C PRO A 361 -3.30 -31.26 -8.64
N ASP A 362 -2.03 -31.30 -9.06
CA ASP A 362 -0.94 -31.92 -8.29
C ASP A 362 -0.53 -31.08 -7.07
N VAL A 363 -0.69 -29.75 -7.13
CA VAL A 363 -0.51 -28.83 -6.00
C VAL A 363 -1.65 -29.00 -5.00
N THR A 364 -2.90 -29.01 -5.47
CA THR A 364 -4.09 -29.26 -4.65
C THR A 364 -3.98 -30.61 -3.94
N ALA A 365 -3.66 -31.68 -4.67
CA ALA A 365 -3.50 -33.02 -4.09
C ALA A 365 -2.40 -33.11 -3.01
N LEU A 366 -1.32 -32.30 -3.11
CA LEU A 366 -0.28 -32.24 -2.08
C LEU A 366 -0.73 -31.48 -0.83
N ARG A 367 -1.69 -30.57 -0.95
CA ARG A 367 -2.27 -29.81 0.17
C ARG A 367 -3.37 -30.59 0.89
N ASP A 368 -4.18 -31.36 0.15
CA ASP A 368 -5.39 -32.01 0.65
C ASP A 368 -5.15 -33.41 1.24
N LYS A 369 -3.95 -33.96 1.06
CA LYS A 369 -3.61 -35.28 1.58
C LYS A 369 -3.84 -35.32 3.10
N ILE A 370 -4.71 -36.22 3.56
CA ILE A 370 -4.84 -36.55 4.99
C ILE A 370 -3.45 -36.96 5.47
N LEU A 371 -2.84 -36.12 6.30
CA LEU A 371 -1.44 -36.18 6.70
C LEU A 371 -1.23 -37.38 7.63
N GLY A 372 -1.03 -38.57 7.05
CA GLY A 372 -0.81 -39.81 7.79
C GLY A 372 0.63 -39.98 8.28
N THR A 373 1.59 -39.21 7.74
CA THR A 373 3.00 -39.27 8.11
C THR A 373 3.61 -37.87 8.29
N GLU A 374 4.54 -37.73 9.23
CA GLU A 374 5.27 -36.48 9.53
C GLU A 374 5.98 -35.90 8.31
N ALA A 375 6.56 -36.77 7.46
CA ALA A 375 7.24 -36.36 6.24
C ALA A 375 6.29 -35.78 5.16
N GLU A 376 5.03 -36.21 5.13
CA GLU A 376 4.03 -35.65 4.22
C GLU A 376 3.51 -34.30 4.73
N SER A 377 3.35 -34.15 6.05
CA SER A 377 3.00 -32.87 6.69
C SER A 377 4.04 -31.80 6.39
N PHE A 378 5.33 -32.13 6.58
CA PHE A 378 6.43 -31.23 6.29
C PHE A 378 6.46 -30.76 4.82
N LYS A 379 6.11 -31.64 3.87
CA LYS A 379 6.02 -31.29 2.44
C LYS A 379 4.86 -30.35 2.14
N ALA A 380 3.68 -30.62 2.71
CA ALA A 380 2.51 -29.77 2.53
C ALA A 380 2.74 -28.37 3.11
N GLU A 381 3.38 -28.27 4.28
CA GLU A 381 3.72 -27.00 4.92
C GLU A 381 4.76 -26.21 4.12
N ALA A 382 5.83 -26.87 3.64
CA ALA A 382 6.82 -26.23 2.78
C ALA A 382 6.19 -25.70 1.47
N LEU A 383 5.25 -26.45 0.88
CA LEU A 383 4.49 -26.01 -0.29
C LEU A 383 3.59 -24.81 0.03
N ASN A 384 2.87 -24.83 1.16
CA ASN A 384 2.03 -23.70 1.59
C ASN A 384 2.86 -22.43 1.79
N ARG A 385 4.07 -22.53 2.36
CA ARG A 385 4.99 -21.40 2.49
C ARG A 385 5.38 -20.82 1.12
N MET A 386 5.76 -21.68 0.18
CA MET A 386 6.09 -21.26 -1.19
C MET A 386 4.90 -20.58 -1.88
N LEU A 387 3.68 -21.13 -1.71
CA LEU A 387 2.44 -20.54 -2.20
C LEU A 387 2.17 -19.17 -1.58
N PHE A 388 2.26 -19.04 -0.26
CA PHE A 388 2.03 -17.76 0.43
C PHE A 388 3.05 -16.71 0.02
N ASN A 389 4.31 -17.08 -0.21
CA ASN A 389 5.32 -16.17 -0.74
C ASN A 389 4.96 -15.67 -2.15
N ALA A 390 4.52 -16.58 -3.04
CA ALA A 390 4.08 -16.23 -4.38
C ALA A 390 2.83 -15.32 -4.37
N VAL A 391 1.84 -15.65 -3.54
CA VAL A 391 0.61 -14.86 -3.39
C VAL A 391 0.89 -13.50 -2.75
N ALA A 392 1.73 -13.43 -1.72
CA ALA A 392 2.12 -12.17 -1.10
C ALA A 392 2.86 -11.26 -2.08
N ARG A 393 3.73 -11.83 -2.93
CA ARG A 393 4.37 -11.09 -4.02
C ARG A 393 3.34 -10.57 -5.03
N ALA A 394 2.43 -11.42 -5.49
CA ALA A 394 1.38 -11.02 -6.43
C ALA A 394 0.48 -9.94 -5.84
N SER A 395 0.09 -10.06 -4.57
CA SER A 395 -0.68 -9.06 -3.82
C SER A 395 0.05 -7.71 -3.77
N ARG A 396 1.37 -7.70 -3.50
CA ARG A 396 2.17 -6.46 -3.51
C ARG A 396 2.29 -5.83 -4.90
N LEU A 397 2.47 -6.64 -5.94
CA LEU A 397 2.64 -6.15 -7.32
C LEU A 397 1.32 -5.65 -7.93
N SER A 398 0.22 -6.34 -7.64
CA SER A 398 -1.12 -5.99 -8.13
C SER A 398 -1.85 -4.97 -7.25
N ASP A 399 -1.37 -4.76 -6.03
CA ASP A 399 -2.06 -3.99 -4.99
C ASP A 399 -3.48 -4.53 -4.69
N GLU A 400 -3.64 -5.86 -4.79
CA GLU A 400 -4.87 -6.58 -4.50
C GLU A 400 -4.77 -7.35 -3.18
N THR A 401 -5.90 -7.52 -2.48
CA THR A 401 -5.96 -8.36 -1.29
C THR A 401 -6.35 -9.78 -1.70
N ILE A 402 -5.38 -10.68 -1.69
CA ILE A 402 -5.57 -12.09 -2.03
C ILE A 402 -5.69 -12.91 -0.75
N GLN A 403 -6.81 -13.60 -0.56
CA GLN A 403 -7.14 -14.38 0.64
C GLN A 403 -7.25 -15.87 0.32
N PRO A 404 -6.87 -16.78 1.23
CA PRO A 404 -7.10 -18.21 1.05
C PRO A 404 -8.59 -18.55 1.24
N LYS A 405 -9.12 -19.47 0.43
CA LYS A 405 -10.45 -20.06 0.59
C LYS A 405 -10.39 -21.55 0.26
N GLY A 406 -10.40 -22.38 1.31
CA GLY A 406 -10.13 -23.81 1.15
C GLY A 406 -8.78 -24.02 0.48
N ASP A 407 -8.80 -24.70 -0.68
CA ASP A 407 -7.58 -25.13 -1.38
C ASP A 407 -7.16 -24.16 -2.50
N ASP A 408 -7.88 -23.05 -2.66
CA ASP A 408 -7.57 -22.00 -3.63
C ASP A 408 -7.38 -20.64 -2.93
N PHE A 409 -7.09 -19.62 -3.72
CA PHE A 409 -7.02 -18.24 -3.27
C PHE A 409 -8.05 -17.40 -4.04
N LEU A 410 -8.53 -16.32 -3.42
CA LEU A 410 -9.50 -15.42 -4.04
C LEU A 410 -9.12 -13.95 -3.84
N VAL A 411 -9.64 -13.12 -4.74
CA VAL A 411 -9.69 -11.67 -4.63
C VAL A 411 -11.14 -11.24 -4.71
N GLN A 412 -11.61 -10.49 -3.72
CA GLN A 412 -12.95 -9.93 -3.77
C GLN A 412 -12.95 -8.70 -4.69
N LEU A 413 -13.91 -8.63 -5.61
CA LEU A 413 -14.05 -7.50 -6.52
C LEU A 413 -14.78 -6.30 -5.87
N ASN A 414 -15.54 -6.54 -4.81
CA ASN A 414 -16.27 -5.52 -4.06
C ASN A 414 -15.93 -5.49 -2.58
N THR A 415 -16.27 -4.38 -1.95
CA THR A 415 -16.32 -4.24 -0.49
C THR A 415 -17.75 -4.24 0.05
N LEU A 416 -18.71 -3.75 -0.74
CA LEU A 416 -20.12 -3.69 -0.36
C LEU A 416 -20.87 -4.96 -0.76
N THR A 417 -21.67 -5.47 0.17
CA THR A 417 -22.58 -6.59 -0.09
C THR A 417 -23.71 -6.13 -1.02
N GLY A 418 -23.98 -6.88 -2.09
CA GLY A 418 -25.06 -6.57 -3.02
C GLY A 418 -24.81 -5.36 -3.94
N SER A 419 -23.55 -4.98 -4.16
CA SER A 419 -23.19 -3.87 -5.07
C SER A 419 -23.66 -4.16 -6.50
N GLN A 420 -24.50 -3.27 -7.06
CA GLN A 420 -25.15 -3.45 -8.36
C GLN A 420 -24.60 -2.52 -9.44
N ALA A 421 -23.98 -1.42 -9.05
CA ALA A 421 -23.46 -0.40 -9.93
C ALA A 421 -22.15 0.19 -9.41
N VAL A 422 -21.46 0.91 -10.29
CA VAL A 422 -20.21 1.59 -9.99
C VAL A 422 -20.25 3.02 -10.53
N LEU A 423 -19.64 3.93 -9.78
CA LEU A 423 -19.32 5.28 -10.22
C LEU A 423 -17.80 5.41 -10.24
N ALA A 424 -17.21 5.51 -11.43
CA ALA A 424 -15.77 5.61 -11.63
C ALA A 424 -15.36 7.06 -11.89
N LEU A 425 -14.33 7.54 -11.21
CA LEU A 425 -13.60 8.76 -11.54
C LEU A 425 -12.41 8.40 -12.43
N ASP A 426 -12.34 9.02 -13.61
CA ASP A 426 -11.25 8.86 -14.58
C ASP A 426 -9.98 9.58 -14.10
N LEU A 427 -9.08 8.80 -13.53
CA LEU A 427 -7.79 9.28 -13.04
C LEU A 427 -6.82 9.58 -14.19
N GLY A 428 -6.98 8.95 -15.36
CA GLY A 428 -6.19 9.28 -16.55
C GLY A 428 -6.36 10.74 -16.96
N LYS A 429 -7.61 11.24 -16.96
CA LYS A 429 -7.90 12.67 -17.19
C LYS A 429 -7.34 13.57 -16.08
N VAL A 430 -7.43 13.14 -14.82
CA VAL A 430 -6.84 13.89 -13.69
C VAL A 430 -5.31 13.98 -13.84
N ALA A 431 -4.65 12.88 -14.19
CA ALA A 431 -3.21 12.82 -14.42
C ALA A 431 -2.78 13.72 -15.58
N ALA A 432 -3.56 13.77 -16.66
CA ALA A 432 -3.29 14.65 -17.79
C ALA A 432 -3.34 16.13 -17.38
N LEU A 433 -4.37 16.52 -16.62
CA LEU A 433 -4.49 17.89 -16.11
C LEU A 433 -3.31 18.27 -15.20
N GLU A 434 -2.91 17.39 -14.29
CA GLU A 434 -1.75 17.63 -13.43
C GLU A 434 -0.42 17.68 -14.22
N ALA A 435 -0.26 16.80 -15.21
CA ALA A 435 0.92 16.77 -16.08
C ALA A 435 1.07 18.08 -16.88
N ASP A 436 -0.03 18.63 -17.39
CA ASP A 436 -0.05 19.90 -18.10
C ASP A 436 0.24 21.10 -17.16
N GLN A 437 -0.31 21.06 -15.94
CA GLN A 437 -0.04 22.06 -14.91
C GLN A 437 1.45 22.09 -14.52
N VAL A 438 2.06 20.93 -14.24
CA VAL A 438 3.48 20.88 -13.86
C VAL A 438 4.38 21.24 -15.04
N ALA A 439 4.05 20.84 -16.27
CA ALA A 439 4.79 21.23 -17.46
C ALA A 439 4.78 22.76 -17.64
N SER A 440 3.62 23.38 -17.47
CA SER A 440 3.46 24.84 -17.52
C SER A 440 4.23 25.54 -16.38
N ALA A 441 4.19 24.97 -15.17
CA ALA A 441 4.93 25.49 -14.03
C ALA A 441 6.46 25.45 -14.25
N ILE A 442 7.00 24.40 -14.86
CA ILE A 442 8.42 24.34 -15.22
C ILE A 442 8.74 25.40 -16.26
N GLN A 443 7.94 25.53 -17.31
CA GLN A 443 8.17 26.50 -18.39
C GLN A 443 8.13 27.96 -17.91
N GLN A 444 7.31 28.26 -16.90
CA GLN A 444 7.19 29.62 -16.34
C GLN A 444 8.16 29.89 -15.18
N GLY A 445 8.42 28.87 -14.35
CA GLY A 445 9.16 29.00 -13.10
C GLY A 445 10.65 28.64 -13.19
N TRP A 446 11.07 27.87 -14.20
CA TRP A 446 12.47 27.47 -14.38
C TRP A 446 13.11 28.23 -15.54
N ASN A 447 13.83 29.31 -15.20
CA ASN A 447 14.59 30.14 -16.15
C ASN A 447 16.11 29.93 -15.94
N PRO A 448 16.69 28.86 -16.51
CA PRO A 448 18.10 28.54 -16.31
C PRO A 448 19.02 29.57 -16.99
N GLN A 449 20.15 29.84 -16.35
CA GLN A 449 21.22 30.69 -16.89
C GLN A 449 22.20 29.89 -17.76
N HIS A 450 22.35 28.60 -17.48
CA HIS A 450 23.29 27.74 -18.20
C HIS A 450 22.79 27.42 -19.64
N PRO A 451 23.63 27.57 -20.69
CA PRO A 451 23.22 27.35 -22.08
C PRO A 451 22.67 25.94 -22.37
N ASP A 452 23.23 24.90 -21.73
CA ASP A 452 22.77 23.51 -21.91
C ASP A 452 21.36 23.27 -21.35
N PHE A 453 20.87 24.11 -20.44
CA PHE A 453 19.50 24.04 -19.91
C PHE A 453 18.55 25.04 -20.55
N SER A 454 19.01 25.87 -21.49
CA SER A 454 18.13 26.78 -22.24
C SER A 454 16.97 26.02 -22.90
N ALA A 455 15.81 26.66 -23.05
CA ALA A 455 14.60 26.04 -23.60
C ALA A 455 14.79 25.43 -25.00
N SER A 456 15.76 25.94 -25.79
CA SER A 456 16.14 25.38 -27.09
C SER A 456 16.94 24.08 -27.00
N SER A 457 17.78 23.95 -25.97
CA SER A 457 18.70 22.81 -25.79
C SER A 457 18.11 21.71 -24.91
N PHE A 458 17.28 22.10 -23.93
CA PHE A 458 16.67 21.20 -22.94
C PHE A 458 15.16 21.43 -22.82
N PRO A 459 14.39 21.15 -23.88
CA PRO A 459 12.96 21.46 -23.91
C PRO A 459 12.16 20.57 -22.94
N VAL A 460 11.06 21.13 -22.41
CA VAL A 460 10.01 20.40 -21.68
C VAL A 460 8.99 19.86 -22.67
N ARG A 461 8.73 18.55 -22.67
CA ARG A 461 7.85 17.87 -23.63
C ARG A 461 6.92 16.88 -22.94
N SER A 462 5.74 16.71 -23.50
CA SER A 462 4.88 15.57 -23.21
C SER A 462 5.50 14.28 -23.74
N TYR A 463 5.14 13.13 -23.16
CA TYR A 463 5.60 11.84 -23.65
C TYR A 463 5.17 11.56 -25.10
N SER A 464 3.95 11.95 -25.48
CA SER A 464 3.42 11.74 -26.83
C SER A 464 4.17 12.55 -27.89
N ASP A 465 4.59 13.77 -27.58
CA ASP A 465 5.40 14.60 -28.48
C ASP A 465 6.85 14.14 -28.52
N PHE A 466 7.39 13.69 -27.38
CA PHE A 466 8.70 13.06 -27.32
C PHE A 466 8.83 11.84 -28.25
N LEU A 467 7.79 11.01 -28.35
CA LEU A 467 7.79 9.85 -29.26
C LEU A 467 7.75 10.24 -30.74
N LYS A 468 7.17 11.39 -31.09
CA LYS A 468 7.10 11.89 -32.48
C LYS A 468 8.42 12.51 -32.95
N ASP A 469 9.27 12.93 -32.02
CA ASP A 469 10.55 13.58 -32.35
C ASP A 469 11.57 12.62 -32.99
N PRO A 470 12.44 13.10 -33.90
CA PRO A 470 13.56 12.32 -34.42
C PRO A 470 14.52 11.87 -33.31
N THR A 471 15.13 10.68 -33.44
CA THR A 471 16.05 10.07 -32.46
C THR A 471 17.13 11.01 -31.91
N PRO A 472 17.75 11.92 -32.69
CA PRO A 472 18.72 12.89 -32.15
C PRO A 472 18.10 13.86 -31.12
N LYS A 473 16.86 14.33 -31.33
CA LYS A 473 16.17 15.26 -30.42
C LYS A 473 15.67 14.57 -29.16
N GLN A 474 15.50 13.25 -29.17
CA GLN A 474 15.09 12.45 -28.01
C GLN A 474 16.20 12.23 -26.96
N LYS A 475 17.41 12.78 -27.17
CA LYS A 475 18.55 12.59 -26.27
C LYS A 475 18.57 13.52 -25.05
N LEU A 476 18.02 14.74 -25.17
CA LEU A 476 18.09 15.78 -24.15
C LEU A 476 16.72 16.41 -23.89
N GLY A 477 16.45 16.81 -22.64
CA GLY A 477 15.24 17.54 -22.25
C GLY A 477 14.49 16.91 -21.08
N LEU A 478 13.43 17.60 -20.64
CA LEU A 478 12.50 17.11 -19.64
C LEU A 478 11.30 16.46 -20.33
N VAL A 479 11.01 15.21 -19.97
CA VAL A 479 9.86 14.47 -20.52
C VAL A 479 8.87 14.20 -19.40
N VAL A 480 7.67 14.76 -19.52
CA VAL A 480 6.56 14.52 -18.60
C VAL A 480 5.79 13.27 -19.05
N ILE A 481 5.71 12.27 -18.18
CA ILE A 481 5.07 10.98 -18.43
C ILE A 481 4.01 10.77 -17.36
N ALA A 482 2.75 10.68 -17.78
CA ALA A 482 1.61 10.32 -16.93
C ALA A 482 1.04 8.98 -17.44
N PRO A 483 1.50 7.83 -16.92
CA PRO A 483 1.12 6.51 -17.42
C PRO A 483 -0.39 6.26 -17.46
N ALA A 484 -1.14 6.72 -16.45
CA ALA A 484 -2.59 6.60 -16.42
C ALA A 484 -3.30 7.35 -17.57
N ALA A 485 -2.68 8.39 -18.12
CA ALA A 485 -3.21 9.19 -19.23
C ALA A 485 -2.81 8.67 -20.61
N LEU A 486 -1.98 7.63 -20.70
CA LEU A 486 -1.52 7.09 -21.98
C LEU A 486 -2.56 6.15 -22.58
N ASP A 487 -2.88 6.34 -23.86
CA ASP A 487 -3.70 5.40 -24.65
C ASP A 487 -2.97 4.07 -24.93
N LYS A 488 -1.63 4.08 -24.84
CA LYS A 488 -0.76 2.93 -25.11
C LYS A 488 -0.06 2.47 -23.82
N GLU A 489 0.43 1.24 -23.84
CA GLU A 489 1.19 0.63 -22.74
C GLU A 489 2.28 1.58 -22.22
N ALA A 490 2.29 1.76 -20.90
CA ALA A 490 3.32 2.55 -20.25
C ALA A 490 4.67 1.87 -20.38
N PRO A 491 5.78 2.61 -20.58
CA PRO A 491 7.08 1.99 -20.67
C PRO A 491 7.43 1.24 -19.38
N GLN A 492 8.30 0.23 -19.49
CA GLN A 492 8.72 -0.55 -18.34
C GLN A 492 9.30 0.35 -17.23
N GLY A 493 8.84 0.13 -16.00
CA GLY A 493 9.26 0.87 -14.80
C GLY A 493 8.37 2.06 -14.43
N PHE A 494 7.41 2.45 -15.27
CA PHE A 494 6.47 3.52 -14.99
C PHE A 494 5.11 2.98 -14.53
N SER A 495 4.58 3.48 -13.42
CA SER A 495 3.31 3.04 -12.81
C SER A 495 2.16 4.01 -13.06
N GLY A 496 0.95 3.50 -13.28
CA GLY A 496 -0.29 4.28 -13.35
C GLY A 496 -0.61 5.09 -12.09
N ARG A 497 -0.03 4.69 -10.95
CA ARG A 497 -0.16 5.38 -9.65
C ARG A 497 0.59 6.72 -9.59
N SER A 498 1.54 6.95 -10.50
CA SER A 498 2.49 8.06 -10.37
C SER A 498 2.56 8.92 -11.63
N ILE A 499 2.97 10.18 -11.47
CA ILE A 499 3.36 11.07 -12.57
C ILE A 499 4.87 11.25 -12.52
N TYR A 500 5.52 11.21 -13.67
CA TYR A 500 6.98 11.23 -13.80
C TYR A 500 7.46 12.39 -14.63
N ILE A 501 8.62 12.93 -14.27
CA ILE A 501 9.38 13.89 -15.07
C ILE A 501 10.78 13.33 -15.23
N VAL A 502 11.15 12.97 -16.45
CA VAL A 502 12.43 12.35 -16.77
C VAL A 502 13.38 13.39 -17.36
N ALA A 503 14.48 13.65 -16.67
CA ALA A 503 15.56 14.49 -17.15
C ALA A 503 16.54 13.69 -18.02
N ARG A 504 16.28 13.70 -19.32
CA ARG A 504 17.00 12.94 -20.34
C ARG A 504 18.41 13.48 -20.54
N GLY A 505 19.42 12.61 -20.44
CA GLY A 505 20.81 12.97 -20.74
C GLY A 505 21.44 13.97 -19.76
N LEU A 506 20.86 14.10 -18.57
CA LEU A 506 21.38 14.95 -17.49
C LEU A 506 22.71 14.42 -16.92
N GLU A 507 22.86 13.10 -16.77
CA GLU A 507 24.06 12.51 -16.17
C GLU A 507 25.35 12.82 -16.97
N PRO A 508 25.39 12.71 -18.32
CA PRO A 508 26.52 13.18 -19.12
C PRO A 508 26.84 14.67 -18.95
N ILE A 509 25.81 15.53 -18.86
CA ILE A 509 25.97 16.97 -18.66
C ILE A 509 26.64 17.24 -17.31
N LEU A 510 26.13 16.63 -16.23
CA LEU A 510 26.69 16.77 -14.89
C LEU A 510 28.13 16.23 -14.80
N LYS A 511 28.43 15.07 -15.42
CA LYS A 511 29.78 14.50 -15.42
C LYS A 511 30.80 15.35 -16.16
N LYS A 512 30.41 15.99 -17.26
CA LYS A 512 31.30 16.91 -18.00
C LYS A 512 31.69 18.10 -17.12
N SER A 513 30.75 18.62 -16.34
CA SER A 513 30.97 19.78 -15.46
C SER A 513 31.60 19.45 -14.11
N GLN A 514 31.74 18.17 -13.72
CA GLN A 514 32.43 17.76 -12.49
C GLN A 514 33.94 18.04 -12.53
N GLY A 515 34.56 18.06 -13.71
CA GLY A 515 35.98 18.42 -13.86
C GLY A 515 36.28 19.91 -13.67
N ASP A 516 35.27 20.77 -13.86
CA ASP A 516 35.36 22.23 -13.82
C ASP A 516 34.33 22.82 -12.83
N ALA A 517 34.06 22.15 -11.71
CA ALA A 517 32.99 22.50 -10.77
C ALA A 517 33.12 23.92 -10.15
N ASP A 518 34.35 24.46 -10.09
CA ASP A 518 34.63 25.80 -9.57
C ASP A 518 34.49 26.93 -10.60
N SER A 519 34.35 26.59 -11.88
CA SER A 519 34.08 27.56 -12.95
C SER A 519 32.72 28.25 -12.74
N GLU A 520 32.58 29.49 -13.24
CA GLU A 520 31.31 30.23 -13.22
C GLU A 520 30.19 29.42 -13.91
N GLU A 521 30.52 28.72 -14.99
CA GLU A 521 29.61 27.88 -15.77
C GLU A 521 29.19 26.62 -14.99
N GLY A 522 30.14 25.95 -14.32
CA GLY A 522 29.84 24.81 -13.44
C GLY A 522 28.91 25.19 -12.29
N LYS A 523 29.17 26.32 -11.62
CA LYS A 523 28.33 26.83 -10.53
C LYS A 523 26.93 27.21 -11.01
N ALA A 524 26.81 27.85 -12.16
CA ALA A 524 25.52 28.16 -12.77
C ALA A 524 24.71 26.89 -13.06
N LEU A 525 25.36 25.85 -13.59
CA LEU A 525 24.72 24.58 -13.89
C LEU A 525 24.16 23.88 -12.64
N PHE A 526 24.96 23.74 -11.58
CA PHE A 526 24.49 23.12 -10.34
C PHE A 526 23.38 23.96 -9.69
N THR A 527 23.49 25.29 -9.72
CA THR A 527 22.44 26.19 -9.22
C THR A 527 21.13 26.03 -9.99
N ASP A 528 21.18 25.94 -11.32
CA ASP A 528 19.99 25.76 -12.15
C ASP A 528 19.35 24.38 -11.94
N PHE A 529 20.15 23.35 -11.73
CA PHE A 529 19.64 22.01 -11.41
C PHE A 529 19.02 21.96 -10.00
N GLU A 530 19.67 22.56 -9.00
CA GLU A 530 19.09 22.70 -7.66
C GLU A 530 17.76 23.47 -7.68
N ARG A 531 17.65 24.51 -8.52
CA ARG A 531 16.39 25.25 -8.73
C ARG A 531 15.31 24.36 -9.32
N LEU A 532 15.64 23.52 -10.30
CA LEU A 532 14.70 22.55 -10.87
C LEU A 532 14.28 21.50 -9.83
N GLN A 533 15.23 20.91 -9.11
CA GLN A 533 14.93 19.93 -8.05
C GLN A 533 14.04 20.54 -6.98
N THR A 534 14.39 21.76 -6.55
CA THR A 534 13.58 22.53 -5.60
C THR A 534 12.20 22.72 -6.19
N LEU A 535 12.05 23.30 -7.39
CA LEU A 535 10.75 23.48 -8.04
C LEU A 535 9.92 22.19 -8.11
N LEU A 536 10.51 21.04 -8.43
CA LEU A 536 9.75 19.79 -8.54
C LEU A 536 9.38 19.19 -7.18
N GLN A 537 10.27 19.27 -6.18
CA GLN A 537 9.97 18.89 -4.80
C GLN A 537 8.77 19.67 -4.24
N GLN A 538 8.61 20.93 -4.66
CA GLN A 538 7.48 21.78 -4.28
C GLN A 538 6.14 21.23 -4.78
N TYR A 539 6.14 20.63 -5.97
CA TYR A 539 4.96 19.97 -6.53
C TYR A 539 4.76 18.54 -6.02
N GLY A 540 5.55 18.11 -5.02
CA GLY A 540 5.47 16.78 -4.41
C GLY A 540 6.27 15.70 -5.14
N TYR A 541 7.19 16.07 -6.03
CA TYR A 541 8.03 15.10 -6.74
C TYR A 541 9.29 14.75 -5.96
N ILE A 542 9.63 13.47 -5.95
CA ILE A 542 10.87 12.95 -5.36
C ILE A 542 11.83 12.56 -6.50
N GLY A 543 13.05 13.10 -6.47
CA GLY A 543 14.07 12.85 -7.48
C GLY A 543 15.00 11.69 -7.13
N TYR A 544 15.26 10.80 -8.09
CA TYR A 544 16.21 9.70 -7.95
C TYR A 544 16.81 9.28 -9.31
N PRO A 545 18.00 8.65 -9.35
CA PRO A 545 18.58 8.15 -10.59
C PRO A 545 17.84 6.89 -11.08
N ALA A 546 17.51 6.81 -12.37
CA ALA A 546 16.73 5.71 -12.94
C ALA A 546 17.37 4.32 -12.72
N ARG A 547 18.71 4.25 -12.70
CA ARG A 547 19.46 3.00 -12.43
C ARG A 547 19.09 2.28 -11.13
N ALA A 548 18.47 2.98 -10.17
CA ALA A 548 18.02 2.39 -8.91
C ALA A 548 16.81 1.46 -9.09
N PHE A 549 16.11 1.55 -10.23
CA PHE A 549 14.90 0.80 -10.52
C PHE A 549 14.95 0.19 -11.93
N ASN A 550 14.05 -0.76 -12.19
CA ASN A 550 14.01 -1.49 -13.45
C ASN A 550 13.25 -0.71 -14.55
N PHE A 551 13.76 0.45 -14.94
CA PHE A 551 13.24 1.19 -16.09
C PHE A 551 13.73 0.59 -17.41
N ASP A 552 12.96 0.82 -18.49
CA ASP A 552 13.37 0.54 -19.87
C ASP A 552 14.81 1.03 -20.10
N SER A 553 15.61 0.22 -20.79
CA SER A 553 16.96 0.52 -21.27
C SER A 553 17.14 1.95 -21.81
N LYS A 554 16.10 2.51 -22.44
CA LYS A 554 16.10 3.88 -22.95
C LYS A 554 16.33 4.90 -21.83
N PHE A 555 15.80 4.67 -20.63
CA PHE A 555 15.78 5.61 -19.49
C PHE A 555 16.76 5.29 -18.36
N GLN A 556 17.45 4.13 -18.39
CA GLN A 556 18.29 3.66 -17.27
C GLN A 556 19.41 4.62 -16.82
N LYS A 557 19.85 5.54 -17.69
CA LYS A 557 20.90 6.54 -17.40
C LYS A 557 20.37 7.94 -17.09
N ASP A 558 19.06 8.07 -16.96
CA ASP A 558 18.41 9.36 -16.73
C ASP A 558 18.14 9.59 -15.24
N TYR A 559 17.79 10.85 -14.90
CA TYR A 559 17.33 11.22 -13.57
C TYR A 559 15.80 11.39 -13.61
N VAL A 560 15.10 10.78 -12.66
CA VAL A 560 13.63 10.69 -12.66
C VAL A 560 13.10 11.41 -11.43
N PHE A 561 12.09 12.23 -11.63
CA PHE A 561 11.27 12.82 -10.58
C PHE A 561 9.91 12.13 -10.59
N GLU A 562 9.44 11.63 -9.45
CA GLU A 562 8.19 10.89 -9.30
C GLU A 562 7.28 11.55 -8.26
N LYS A 563 6.03 11.86 -8.64
CA LYS A 563 4.94 12.16 -7.71
C LYS A 563 4.05 10.92 -7.62
N ARG A 564 4.06 10.24 -6.48
CA ARG A 564 3.22 9.06 -6.20
C ARG A 564 1.84 9.49 -5.73
N ASP A 565 0.84 8.69 -6.05
CA ASP A 565 -0.55 8.84 -5.58
C ASP A 565 -1.09 10.25 -5.75
N TYR A 566 -0.91 10.79 -6.95
CA TYR A 566 -1.29 12.17 -7.26
C TYR A 566 -2.79 12.46 -7.01
N TYR A 567 -3.63 11.43 -6.96
CA TYR A 567 -5.06 11.51 -6.72
C TYR A 567 -5.48 11.42 -5.24
N ASP A 568 -4.59 11.10 -4.29
CA ASP A 568 -5.00 10.78 -2.91
C ASP A 568 -5.69 11.96 -2.20
N ASP A 569 -5.13 13.17 -2.33
CA ASP A 569 -5.72 14.38 -1.75
C ASP A 569 -7.08 14.69 -2.39
N LEU A 570 -7.21 14.47 -3.70
CA LEU A 570 -8.45 14.67 -4.44
C LEU A 570 -9.54 13.69 -3.99
N LEU A 571 -9.21 12.39 -3.93
CA LEU A 571 -10.16 11.35 -3.49
C LEU A 571 -10.56 11.57 -2.03
N SER A 572 -9.59 11.87 -1.16
CA SER A 572 -9.84 12.17 0.26
C SER A 572 -10.77 13.37 0.44
N ALA A 573 -10.61 14.42 -0.39
CA ALA A 573 -11.47 15.59 -0.39
C ALA A 573 -12.93 15.29 -0.77
N THR A 574 -13.17 14.28 -1.60
CA THR A 574 -14.54 13.83 -1.86
C THR A 574 -15.21 13.23 -0.62
N ARG A 575 -14.44 12.73 0.36
CA ARG A 575 -14.90 11.97 1.54
C ARG A 575 -15.68 10.69 1.24
N GLU A 576 -15.75 10.29 -0.03
CA GLU A 576 -16.31 9.02 -0.48
C GLU A 576 -15.22 7.92 -0.39
N ASP A 577 -15.65 6.66 -0.40
CA ASP A 577 -14.75 5.50 -0.26
C ASP A 577 -14.36 4.95 -1.64
N PHE A 578 -13.66 5.77 -2.43
CA PHE A 578 -13.16 5.37 -3.75
C PHE A 578 -12.01 4.37 -3.61
N GLN A 579 -12.07 3.30 -4.40
CA GLN A 579 -10.99 2.31 -4.49
C GLN A 579 -10.24 2.45 -5.81
N VAL A 580 -8.91 2.50 -5.73
CA VAL A 580 -8.05 2.54 -6.92
C VAL A 580 -7.36 1.19 -7.10
N LYS A 581 -7.84 0.38 -8.05
CA LYS A 581 -7.36 -0.99 -8.32
C LYS A 581 -7.02 -1.18 -9.80
N GLY A 582 -6.41 -2.31 -10.14
CA GLY A 582 -6.01 -2.61 -11.51
C GLY A 582 -4.95 -1.66 -12.05
N ASP A 583 -5.13 -1.21 -13.29
CA ASP A 583 -4.22 -0.32 -14.02
C ASP A 583 -4.14 1.12 -13.45
N LYS A 584 -4.93 1.42 -12.41
CA LYS A 584 -4.99 2.72 -11.74
C LYS A 584 -5.48 3.85 -12.65
N ARG A 585 -6.20 3.53 -13.73
CA ARG A 585 -6.87 4.54 -14.58
C ARG A 585 -8.17 5.05 -13.99
N PHE A 586 -8.81 4.27 -13.13
CA PHE A 586 -10.09 4.63 -12.52
C PHE A 586 -10.05 4.48 -11.00
N ALA A 587 -10.68 5.43 -10.31
CA ALA A 587 -11.07 5.28 -8.91
C ALA A 587 -12.55 4.91 -8.87
N VAL A 588 -12.88 3.78 -8.26
CA VAL A 588 -14.23 3.19 -8.33
C VAL A 588 -14.94 3.35 -6.98
N LEU A 589 -16.13 3.93 -7.01
CA LEU A 589 -17.09 3.95 -5.91
C LEU A 589 -18.18 2.92 -6.19
N GLU A 590 -18.34 1.97 -5.28
CA GLU A 590 -19.38 0.95 -5.36
C GLU A 590 -20.74 1.50 -4.91
N LEU A 591 -21.81 1.11 -5.62
CA LEU A 591 -23.17 1.56 -5.35
C LEU A 591 -24.11 0.35 -5.24
N THR A 592 -24.86 0.29 -4.14
CA THR A 592 -25.88 -0.72 -3.87
C THR A 592 -27.28 -0.15 -4.12
N ASP A 593 -27.82 0.55 -3.13
CA ASP A 593 -29.19 1.01 -3.03
C ASP A 593 -29.28 2.38 -2.32
N LEU A 594 -30.50 2.90 -2.24
CA LEU A 594 -30.77 4.21 -1.64
C LEU A 594 -30.47 4.25 -0.13
N GLU A 595 -30.74 3.16 0.60
CA GLU A 595 -30.46 3.08 2.04
C GLU A 595 -28.97 3.26 2.33
N GLN A 596 -28.11 2.44 1.70
CA GLN A 596 -26.66 2.57 1.84
C GLN A 596 -26.17 3.96 1.43
N ARG A 597 -26.77 4.56 0.40
CA ARG A 597 -26.38 5.92 0.01
C ARG A 597 -26.70 6.96 1.08
N ILE A 598 -27.88 6.88 1.70
CA ILE A 598 -28.24 7.81 2.79
C ILE A 598 -27.31 7.61 4.00
N LEU A 599 -27.04 6.35 4.37
CA LEU A 599 -26.11 6.04 5.47
C LEU A 599 -24.70 6.60 5.20
N THR A 600 -24.21 6.43 3.97
CA THR A 600 -22.92 6.99 3.52
C THR A 600 -22.91 8.51 3.63
N GLN A 601 -23.95 9.19 3.15
CA GLN A 601 -24.01 10.64 3.21
C GLN A 601 -24.11 11.18 4.64
N ASN A 602 -24.83 10.49 5.53
CA ASN A 602 -24.86 10.80 6.95
C ASN A 602 -23.49 10.65 7.61
N LYS A 603 -22.72 9.62 7.24
CA LYS A 603 -21.35 9.40 7.73
C LYS A 603 -20.38 10.49 7.26
N ILE A 604 -20.52 10.95 6.01
CA ILE A 604 -19.73 12.07 5.48
C ILE A 604 -20.04 13.35 6.25
N ASP A 605 -21.34 13.65 6.40
CA ASP A 605 -21.83 14.81 7.14
C ASP A 605 -21.34 14.78 8.61
N ASP A 606 -21.35 13.62 9.27
CA ASP A 606 -20.84 13.44 10.64
C ASP A 606 -19.31 13.70 10.72
N ARG A 607 -18.52 13.19 9.76
CA ARG A 607 -17.07 13.44 9.71
C ARG A 607 -16.73 14.92 9.53
N ILE A 608 -17.49 15.64 8.70
CA ILE A 608 -17.30 17.10 8.51
C ILE A 608 -17.55 17.84 9.84
N GLN A 609 -18.61 17.46 10.56
CA GLN A 609 -18.92 18.03 11.87
C GLN A 609 -17.85 17.67 12.92
N GLU A 610 -17.33 16.44 12.92
CA GLU A 610 -16.23 16.03 13.80
C GLU A 610 -14.97 16.87 13.58
N ASP A 611 -14.62 17.19 12.32
CA ASP A 611 -13.46 18.03 12.02
C ASP A 611 -13.65 19.47 12.52
N LEU A 612 -14.87 20.02 12.42
CA LEU A 612 -15.20 21.33 12.99
C LEU A 612 -15.12 21.35 14.53
N VAL A 613 -15.54 20.27 15.19
CA VAL A 613 -15.44 20.13 16.65
C VAL A 613 -13.97 20.01 17.08
N LYS A 614 -13.17 19.17 16.39
CA LYS A 614 -11.72 19.06 16.64
C LYS A 614 -11.03 20.40 16.53
N TRP A 615 -11.35 21.18 15.49
CA TRP A 615 -10.80 22.53 15.34
C TRP A 615 -11.17 23.44 16.53
N GLN A 616 -12.41 23.41 17.02
CA GLN A 616 -12.81 24.18 18.21
C GLN A 616 -12.04 23.75 19.47
N GLU A 617 -11.83 22.45 19.66
CA GLU A 617 -11.07 21.89 20.79
C GLU A 617 -9.59 22.29 20.72
N GLU A 618 -8.96 22.16 19.56
CA GLU A 618 -7.58 22.58 19.29
C GLU A 618 -7.39 24.08 19.49
N TYR A 619 -8.35 24.90 19.04
CA TYR A 619 -8.35 26.34 19.28
C TYR A 619 -8.38 26.63 20.78
N SER A 620 -9.31 26.03 21.51
CA SER A 620 -9.47 26.23 22.95
C SER A 620 -8.21 25.80 23.71
N ARG A 621 -7.60 24.67 23.30
CA ARG A 621 -6.34 24.17 23.83
C ARG A 621 -5.19 25.14 23.57
N ALA A 622 -5.08 25.66 22.35
CA ALA A 622 -4.06 26.63 21.97
C ALA A 622 -4.16 27.94 22.79
N GLN A 623 -5.37 28.38 23.16
CA GLN A 623 -5.55 29.59 23.98
C GLN A 623 -5.04 29.44 25.42
N VAL A 624 -5.16 28.23 26.00
CA VAL A 624 -4.78 27.94 27.39
C VAL A 624 -3.40 27.30 27.53
N ASP A 625 -2.68 27.07 26.43
CA ASP A 625 -1.33 26.51 26.42
C ASP A 625 -0.34 27.39 27.20
N LEU A 626 0.61 26.74 27.88
CA LEU A 626 1.71 27.38 28.58
C LEU A 626 2.68 28.08 27.62
N ASN A 627 2.81 27.56 26.39
CA ASN A 627 3.60 28.19 25.34
C ASN A 627 2.82 29.36 24.71
N PRO A 628 3.24 30.62 24.87
CA PRO A 628 2.53 31.77 24.33
C PRO A 628 2.44 31.77 22.79
N ALA A 629 3.36 31.06 22.11
CA ALA A 629 3.36 30.96 20.66
C ALA A 629 2.21 30.08 20.13
N SER A 630 1.74 29.09 20.91
CA SER A 630 0.66 28.19 20.51
C SER A 630 -0.64 28.92 20.24
N ARG A 631 -0.90 30.06 20.90
CA ARG A 631 -2.09 30.90 20.65
C ARG A 631 -2.22 31.37 19.20
N TYR A 632 -1.08 31.47 18.51
CA TYR A 632 -1.02 31.93 17.12
C TYR A 632 -1.10 30.79 16.11
N THR A 633 -1.03 29.52 16.53
CA THR A 633 -0.97 28.39 15.59
C THR A 633 -2.34 27.84 15.21
N VAL A 634 -3.39 28.07 16.01
CA VAL A 634 -4.74 27.62 15.70
C VAL A 634 -5.69 28.82 15.74
N PRO A 635 -6.33 29.21 14.61
CA PRO A 635 -7.33 30.26 14.59
C PRO A 635 -8.68 29.78 15.15
N ALA A 636 -9.56 30.73 15.48
CA ALA A 636 -10.93 30.41 15.85
C ALA A 636 -11.69 29.80 14.65
N PRO A 637 -12.60 28.82 14.87
CA PRO A 637 -13.42 28.25 13.79
C PRO A 637 -14.24 29.30 13.05
N THR A 638 -14.38 29.13 11.74
CA THR A 638 -15.15 30.03 10.86
C THR A 638 -16.65 29.85 11.03
N GLN A 639 -17.08 28.70 11.54
CA GLN A 639 -18.48 28.38 11.81
C GLN A 639 -18.68 28.01 13.28
N ASN A 640 -19.90 28.22 13.79
CA ASN A 640 -20.24 27.81 15.14
C ASN A 640 -20.59 26.31 15.17
N PRO A 641 -19.81 25.46 15.88
CA PRO A 641 -20.03 24.01 15.89
C PRO A 641 -21.42 23.60 16.38
N TYR A 642 -22.03 24.35 17.30
CA TYR A 642 -23.35 24.04 17.86
C TYR A 642 -24.48 24.32 16.86
N LEU A 643 -24.40 25.44 16.13
CA LEU A 643 -25.40 25.77 15.11
C LEU A 643 -25.28 24.84 13.91
N SER A 644 -24.06 24.52 13.48
CA SER A 644 -23.80 23.52 12.44
C SER A 644 -24.36 22.15 12.85
N ASN A 645 -24.12 21.71 14.09
CA ASN A 645 -24.66 20.46 14.60
C ASN A 645 -26.20 20.46 14.68
N LEU A 646 -26.81 21.57 15.05
CA LEU A 646 -28.28 21.70 15.10
C LEU A 646 -28.88 21.58 13.69
N ALA A 647 -28.33 22.31 12.72
CA ALA A 647 -28.75 22.26 11.32
C ALA A 647 -28.56 20.85 10.75
N LEU A 648 -27.42 20.22 11.04
CA LEU A 648 -27.12 18.87 10.61
C LEU A 648 -28.09 17.86 11.22
N SER A 649 -28.35 17.94 12.53
CA SER A 649 -29.30 17.07 13.23
C SER A 649 -30.69 17.17 12.63
N ALA A 650 -31.15 18.37 12.29
CA ALA A 650 -32.45 18.59 11.64
C ALA A 650 -32.48 17.97 10.23
N LYS A 651 -31.43 18.18 9.43
CA LYS A 651 -31.28 17.60 8.09
C LYS A 651 -31.31 16.07 8.13
N LYS A 652 -30.50 15.46 9.02
CA LYS A 652 -30.44 14.00 9.21
C LYS A 652 -31.76 13.44 9.73
N TYR A 653 -32.46 14.17 10.60
CA TYR A 653 -33.77 13.75 11.12
C TYR A 653 -34.78 13.47 10.00
N PHE A 654 -34.89 14.35 8.98
CA PHE A 654 -35.79 14.13 7.84
C PHE A 654 -35.20 13.26 6.73
N ARG A 655 -33.88 13.23 6.59
CA ARG A 655 -33.22 12.34 5.64
C ARG A 655 -33.31 10.87 6.08
N GLY A 656 -33.31 10.62 7.39
CA GLY A 656 -33.25 9.32 8.02
C GLY A 656 -31.91 9.12 8.70
N ASP A 657 -31.90 9.29 10.02
CA ASP A 657 -30.76 9.00 10.88
C ASP A 657 -30.95 7.62 11.48
N ASP A 658 -29.95 6.76 11.30
CA ASP A 658 -29.91 5.39 11.81
C ASP A 658 -30.23 5.30 13.31
N ARG A 659 -29.85 6.32 14.08
CA ARG A 659 -30.07 6.39 15.53
C ARG A 659 -31.49 6.81 15.93
N LYS A 660 -32.27 7.37 15.00
CA LYS A 660 -33.60 7.96 15.26
C LYS A 660 -34.73 7.22 14.56
N VAL A 661 -34.42 6.45 13.52
CA VAL A 661 -35.35 5.55 12.85
C VAL A 661 -35.58 4.31 13.70
N LEU A 662 -36.83 3.91 13.88
CA LEU A 662 -37.19 2.64 14.50
C LEU A 662 -37.00 1.53 13.46
N LYS A 663 -35.97 0.73 13.61
CA LYS A 663 -35.78 -0.48 12.80
C LYS A 663 -36.68 -1.60 13.29
N TRP A 664 -37.08 -2.46 12.36
CA TRP A 664 -37.75 -3.72 12.68
C TRP A 664 -36.82 -4.59 13.53
N GLY A 665 -37.38 -5.31 14.51
CA GLY A 665 -36.59 -6.18 15.39
C GLY A 665 -35.93 -7.33 14.62
N LEU A 666 -34.89 -7.91 15.21
CA LEU A 666 -34.13 -9.07 14.69
C LEU A 666 -35.03 -10.25 14.28
N ASP A 667 -36.18 -10.44 14.93
CA ASP A 667 -37.14 -11.50 14.58
C ASP A 667 -37.76 -11.31 13.19
N LEU A 668 -37.80 -10.06 12.69
CA LEU A 668 -38.35 -9.68 11.39
C LEU A 668 -37.26 -9.36 10.37
N SER A 669 -36.10 -8.84 10.79
CA SER A 669 -34.99 -8.47 9.91
C SER A 669 -33.89 -9.53 9.79
N GLY A 670 -33.85 -10.51 10.69
CA GLY A 670 -32.75 -11.47 10.84
C GLY A 670 -31.47 -10.84 11.43
N GLY A 671 -30.61 -11.67 12.06
CA GLY A 671 -29.30 -11.26 12.57
C GLY A 671 -28.84 -12.05 13.81
N LYS A 672 -27.86 -11.53 14.56
CA LYS A 672 -27.29 -12.16 15.77
C LYS A 672 -27.39 -11.24 16.99
N THR A 673 -27.64 -11.84 18.15
CA THR A 673 -27.59 -11.17 19.46
C THR A 673 -26.41 -11.72 20.26
N VAL A 674 -25.54 -10.84 20.74
CA VAL A 674 -24.40 -11.18 21.60
C VAL A 674 -24.66 -10.64 23.00
N ARG A 675 -24.60 -11.52 24.01
CA ARG A 675 -24.72 -11.15 25.42
C ARG A 675 -23.35 -11.25 26.08
N ILE A 676 -22.88 -10.15 26.65
CA ILE A 676 -21.58 -10.02 27.31
C ILE A 676 -21.80 -9.84 28.81
N GLY A 677 -21.24 -10.74 29.61
CA GLY A 677 -21.09 -10.53 31.05
C GLY A 677 -19.68 -10.05 31.35
N LEU A 678 -19.54 -8.90 32.01
CA LEU A 678 -18.23 -8.40 32.44
C LEU A 678 -17.76 -9.14 33.69
N ARG A 679 -16.46 -9.41 33.77
CA ARG A 679 -15.82 -9.98 34.96
C ARG A 679 -14.67 -9.11 35.44
N ASP A 680 -14.55 -8.95 36.74
CA ASP A 680 -13.43 -8.25 37.37
C ASP A 680 -12.13 -9.08 37.32
N SER A 681 -11.03 -8.51 37.80
CA SER A 681 -9.72 -9.17 37.90
C SER A 681 -9.70 -10.40 38.81
N SER A 682 -10.74 -10.58 39.64
CA SER A 682 -10.96 -11.73 40.52
C SER A 682 -11.98 -12.72 39.93
N ASN A 683 -12.34 -12.56 38.65
CA ASN A 683 -13.28 -13.39 37.90
C ASN A 683 -14.74 -13.36 38.39
N ARG A 684 -15.13 -12.33 39.15
CA ARG A 684 -16.51 -12.10 39.63
C ARG A 684 -17.28 -11.21 38.65
N PRO A 685 -18.60 -11.41 38.49
CA PRO A 685 -19.40 -10.56 37.61
C PRO A 685 -19.37 -9.10 38.08
N VAL A 686 -19.17 -8.18 37.16
CA VAL A 686 -19.23 -6.73 37.44
C VAL A 686 -20.69 -6.32 37.51
N THR A 687 -21.10 -5.77 38.65
CA THR A 687 -22.49 -5.35 38.91
C THR A 687 -22.66 -3.85 39.04
N ASP A 688 -21.56 -3.07 39.00
CA ASP A 688 -21.60 -1.62 39.14
C ASP A 688 -22.12 -0.95 37.84
N PRO A 689 -23.19 -0.16 37.91
CA PRO A 689 -23.72 0.57 36.75
C PRO A 689 -22.73 1.52 36.07
N GLU A 690 -21.79 2.13 36.80
CA GLU A 690 -20.80 3.05 36.21
C GLU A 690 -19.79 2.31 35.34
N ASP A 691 -19.26 1.19 35.85
CA ASP A 691 -18.35 0.30 35.11
C ASP A 691 -19.01 -0.32 33.88
N LEU A 692 -20.28 -0.75 34.01
CA LEU A 692 -21.08 -1.25 32.89
C LEU A 692 -21.28 -0.16 31.82
N THR A 693 -21.53 1.08 32.22
CA THR A 693 -21.69 2.21 31.30
C THR A 693 -20.38 2.57 30.60
N GLN A 694 -19.26 2.56 31.32
CA GLN A 694 -17.94 2.77 30.74
C GLN A 694 -17.59 1.68 29.72
N ALA A 695 -17.84 0.41 30.05
CA ALA A 695 -17.64 -0.70 29.13
C ALA A 695 -18.53 -0.60 27.89
N VAL A 696 -19.79 -0.16 28.03
CA VAL A 696 -20.68 0.13 26.89
C VAL A 696 -20.08 1.20 25.99
N ASN A 697 -19.56 2.30 26.54
CA ASN A 697 -18.93 3.38 25.75
C ASN A 697 -17.68 2.91 25.00
N GLU A 698 -16.86 2.07 25.64
CA GLU A 698 -15.69 1.47 25.01
C GLU A 698 -16.06 0.50 23.88
N LEU A 699 -17.05 -0.39 24.12
CA LEU A 699 -17.61 -1.28 23.10
C LEU A 699 -18.22 -0.48 21.94
N TYR A 700 -18.93 0.61 22.23
CA TYR A 700 -19.48 1.51 21.21
C TYR A 700 -18.41 2.04 20.26
N THR A 701 -17.30 2.50 20.82
CA THR A 701 -16.17 3.08 20.07
C THR A 701 -15.47 2.02 19.22
N ARG A 702 -15.35 0.80 19.73
CA ARG A 702 -14.69 -0.31 19.02
C ARG A 702 -15.53 -0.85 17.88
N ILE A 703 -16.82 -1.05 18.10
CA ILE A 703 -17.71 -1.56 17.04
C ILE A 703 -17.81 -0.56 15.89
N ASN A 704 -17.76 0.75 16.17
CA ASN A 704 -17.64 1.78 15.13
C ASN A 704 -16.39 1.61 14.26
N ARG A 705 -15.25 1.23 14.84
CA ARG A 705 -14.01 0.98 14.09
C ARG A 705 -14.08 -0.26 13.20
N MET A 706 -14.97 -1.20 13.51
CA MET A 706 -15.17 -2.42 12.71
C MET A 706 -16.15 -2.23 11.54
N GLY A 707 -16.63 -1.00 11.28
CA GLY A 707 -17.46 -0.69 10.12
C GLY A 707 -18.87 -1.26 10.17
N VAL A 708 -19.31 -1.80 11.31
CA VAL A 708 -20.65 -2.37 11.48
C VAL A 708 -21.65 -1.25 11.65
N SER A 709 -22.41 -0.98 10.59
CA SER A 709 -23.28 0.18 10.45
C SER A 709 -24.62 0.06 11.17
N GLU A 710 -24.94 -1.07 11.80
CA GLU A 710 -26.25 -1.27 12.46
C GLU A 710 -26.08 -1.95 13.82
N ARG A 711 -26.36 -1.27 14.93
CA ARG A 711 -26.31 -1.91 16.25
C ARG A 711 -27.15 -1.23 17.32
N THR A 712 -27.74 -2.07 18.16
CA THR A 712 -28.32 -1.64 19.44
C THR A 712 -27.46 -2.22 20.56
N ILE A 713 -26.90 -1.36 21.41
CA ILE A 713 -26.24 -1.77 22.66
C ILE A 713 -27.15 -1.38 23.82
N ARG A 714 -27.53 -2.34 24.65
CA ARG A 714 -28.33 -2.09 25.86
C ARG A 714 -27.79 -2.87 27.04
N ILE A 715 -27.98 -2.35 28.24
CA ILE A 715 -27.67 -3.05 29.49
C ILE A 715 -28.95 -3.78 29.94
N GLU A 716 -28.87 -5.08 30.16
CA GLU A 716 -29.93 -5.91 30.76
C GLU A 716 -29.38 -6.59 32.01
N GLY A 717 -29.68 -5.99 33.18
CA GLY A 717 -29.14 -6.45 34.47
C GLY A 717 -27.62 -6.28 34.52
N GLU A 718 -26.91 -7.39 34.76
CA GLU A 718 -25.44 -7.46 34.82
C GLU A 718 -24.79 -7.70 33.45
N ASN A 719 -25.58 -7.77 32.39
CA ASN A 719 -25.10 -8.09 31.04
C ASN A 719 -25.28 -6.91 30.08
N ILE A 720 -24.34 -6.80 29.15
CA ILE A 720 -24.41 -5.92 27.99
C ILE A 720 -24.90 -6.74 26.80
N ILE A 721 -25.98 -6.32 26.17
CA ILE A 721 -26.54 -6.95 24.97
C ILE A 721 -26.23 -6.11 23.75
N LEU A 722 -25.72 -6.78 22.73
CA LEU A 722 -25.38 -6.24 21.42
C LEU A 722 -26.23 -6.95 20.37
N ASP A 723 -27.05 -6.19 19.65
CA ASP A 723 -27.82 -6.69 18.52
C ASP A 723 -27.17 -6.27 17.21
N PHE A 724 -26.93 -7.24 16.32
CA PHE A 724 -26.36 -7.04 14.99
C PHE A 724 -27.35 -7.53 13.91
N PRO A 725 -28.16 -6.64 13.34
CA PRO A 725 -29.02 -6.97 12.20
C PRO A 725 -28.15 -7.27 10.98
N GLY A 726 -28.53 -8.26 10.16
CA GLY A 726 -27.86 -8.56 8.88
C GLY A 726 -26.42 -9.12 8.94
N SER A 727 -25.71 -9.09 10.08
CA SER A 727 -24.32 -9.56 10.15
C SER A 727 -24.22 -11.07 10.40
N GLN A 728 -24.09 -11.86 9.33
CA GLN A 728 -23.85 -13.31 9.47
C GLN A 728 -22.38 -13.65 9.80
N ALA A 729 -21.42 -12.76 9.46
CA ALA A 729 -19.98 -13.04 9.45
C ALA A 729 -19.18 -12.62 10.71
N LEU A 730 -19.72 -11.81 11.62
CA LEU A 730 -18.98 -11.35 12.81
C LEU A 730 -19.00 -12.36 13.96
N SER A 731 -17.85 -12.54 14.60
CA SER A 731 -17.70 -13.41 15.77
C SER A 731 -17.79 -12.60 17.08
N ALA A 732 -18.41 -13.17 18.12
CA ALA A 732 -18.50 -12.54 19.44
C ALA A 732 -17.12 -12.27 20.08
N SER A 733 -16.10 -13.04 19.69
CA SER A 733 -14.72 -12.92 20.16
C SER A 733 -14.02 -11.62 19.74
N GLU A 734 -14.32 -11.09 18.56
CA GLU A 734 -13.71 -9.84 18.07
C GLU A 734 -14.22 -8.60 18.84
N LEU A 735 -15.39 -8.72 19.47
CA LEU A 735 -16.06 -7.62 20.18
C LEU A 735 -15.52 -7.38 21.60
N VAL A 736 -14.95 -8.40 22.27
CA VAL A 736 -14.83 -8.44 23.75
C VAL A 736 -13.39 -8.26 24.28
N LYS A 737 -12.37 -8.10 23.43
CA LYS A 737 -10.96 -8.16 23.87
C LYS A 737 -10.52 -6.96 24.73
N ALA A 738 -10.32 -7.11 26.04
CA ALA A 738 -9.90 -6.01 26.93
C ALA A 738 -8.60 -5.31 26.46
N SER A 739 -8.58 -3.98 26.45
CA SER A 739 -7.37 -3.19 26.14
C SER A 739 -6.52 -3.10 27.40
N ALA A 740 -5.39 -3.80 27.42
CA ALA A 740 -4.43 -3.77 28.50
C ALA A 740 -3.07 -3.30 27.98
N MET A 741 -2.33 -2.55 28.80
CA MET A 741 -0.99 -2.06 28.48
C MET A 741 0.05 -3.04 29.05
N TYR A 742 1.02 -3.42 28.22
CA TYR A 742 2.09 -4.36 28.58
C TYR A 742 3.46 -3.73 28.37
N PHE A 743 4.39 -4.02 29.27
CA PHE A 743 5.80 -3.68 29.12
C PHE A 743 6.57 -4.96 28.82
N HIS A 744 7.33 -4.97 27.73
CA HIS A 744 8.14 -6.10 27.30
C HIS A 744 9.62 -5.69 27.27
N ILE A 745 10.51 -6.64 27.57
CA ILE A 745 11.97 -6.46 27.39
C ILE A 745 12.34 -6.95 25.98
N VAL A 746 13.17 -6.19 25.28
CA VAL A 746 13.62 -6.53 23.92
C VAL A 746 14.67 -7.65 23.99
N ASN A 747 14.48 -8.72 23.22
CA ASN A 747 15.46 -9.80 23.11
C ASN A 747 16.57 -9.43 22.12
N GLU A 748 17.72 -8.98 22.62
CA GLU A 748 18.84 -8.52 21.79
C GLU A 748 19.48 -9.64 20.94
N LYS A 749 19.45 -10.90 21.42
CA LYS A 749 20.06 -12.05 20.73
C LYS A 749 19.40 -12.29 19.37
N PHE A 750 18.09 -12.15 19.29
CA PHE A 750 17.30 -12.29 18.06
C PHE A 750 16.89 -10.91 17.50
N GLY A 751 17.60 -9.85 17.89
CA GLY A 751 17.37 -8.50 17.40
C GLY A 751 18.14 -8.18 16.11
N PRO A 752 17.82 -7.05 15.45
CA PRO A 752 18.45 -6.64 14.19
C PRO A 752 19.95 -6.33 14.30
N GLN A 753 20.48 -6.15 15.52
CA GLN A 753 21.90 -5.84 15.77
C GLN A 753 22.80 -7.10 15.76
N ASN A 754 22.23 -8.30 15.82
CA ASN A 754 23.01 -9.54 15.77
C ASN A 754 23.32 -9.94 14.33
N LYS A 755 24.56 -9.74 13.87
CA LYS A 755 24.97 -10.05 12.50
C LYS A 755 24.84 -11.53 12.09
N GLU A 756 24.88 -12.47 13.05
CA GLU A 756 24.81 -13.91 12.78
C GLU A 756 23.36 -14.38 12.61
N LEU A 757 22.49 -13.98 13.54
CA LEU A 757 21.09 -14.43 13.55
C LEU A 757 20.15 -13.49 12.81
N ALA A 758 20.50 -12.22 12.59
CA ALA A 758 19.62 -11.25 11.92
C ALA A 758 19.14 -11.71 10.53
N PRO A 759 19.98 -12.31 9.65
CA PRO A 759 19.49 -12.82 8.38
C PRO A 759 18.41 -13.91 8.55
N LEU A 760 18.65 -14.86 9.46
CA LEU A 760 17.70 -15.95 9.77
C LEU A 760 16.42 -15.44 10.43
N VAL A 761 16.53 -14.46 11.33
CA VAL A 761 15.40 -13.80 11.97
C VAL A 761 14.58 -13.04 10.93
N ASN A 762 15.23 -12.28 10.04
CA ASN A 762 14.54 -11.53 9.00
C ASN A 762 13.80 -12.46 8.03
N GLU A 763 14.43 -13.57 7.62
CA GLU A 763 13.78 -14.59 6.78
C GLU A 763 12.58 -15.20 7.51
N PHE A 764 12.74 -15.62 8.76
CA PHE A 764 11.66 -16.16 9.58
C PHE A 764 10.50 -15.17 9.78
N LEU A 765 10.79 -13.92 10.10
CA LEU A 765 9.77 -12.86 10.25
C LEU A 765 9.08 -12.55 8.91
N GLN A 766 9.81 -12.60 7.80
CA GLN A 766 9.25 -12.39 6.46
C GLN A 766 8.29 -13.52 6.08
N GLU A 767 8.61 -14.78 6.40
CA GLU A 767 7.74 -15.94 6.20
C GLU A 767 6.43 -15.78 6.99
N ILE A 768 6.54 -15.45 8.28
CA ILE A 768 5.39 -15.20 9.15
C ILE A 768 4.55 -14.04 8.62
N TRP A 769 5.19 -12.94 8.22
CA TRP A 769 4.49 -11.77 7.71
C TRP A 769 3.78 -12.06 6.39
N ASN A 770 4.39 -12.83 5.49
CA ASN A 770 3.75 -13.24 4.24
C ASN A 770 2.49 -14.08 4.51
N GLU A 771 2.57 -15.06 5.41
CA GLU A 771 1.39 -15.86 5.81
C GLU A 771 0.33 -14.99 6.48
N ALA A 772 0.71 -14.10 7.41
CA ALA A 772 -0.21 -13.19 8.09
C ALA A 772 -0.89 -12.22 7.12
N VAL A 773 -0.18 -11.74 6.10
CA VAL A 773 -0.73 -10.86 5.06
C VAL A 773 -1.76 -11.60 4.21
N VAL A 774 -1.47 -12.84 3.80
CA VAL A 774 -2.34 -13.65 2.94
C VAL A 774 -3.56 -14.15 3.70
N THR A 775 -3.38 -14.67 4.91
CA THR A 775 -4.49 -15.14 5.77
C THR A 775 -5.31 -14.01 6.37
N ASN A 776 -4.96 -12.75 6.09
CA ASN A 776 -5.54 -11.54 6.69
C ASN A 776 -5.47 -11.52 8.23
N ARG A 777 -4.43 -12.14 8.80
CA ARG A 777 -4.17 -12.30 10.22
C ARG A 777 -3.06 -11.37 10.70
N ARG A 778 -3.21 -10.06 10.44
CA ARG A 778 -2.17 -9.03 10.66
C ARG A 778 -2.14 -8.44 12.07
N ASP A 779 -2.98 -8.94 12.98
CA ASP A 779 -2.98 -8.54 14.37
C ASP A 779 -1.84 -9.22 15.15
N SER A 780 -1.41 -8.60 16.25
CA SER A 780 -0.24 -9.06 17.00
C SER A 780 -0.38 -10.49 17.53
N ASP A 781 -1.58 -10.90 17.95
CA ASP A 781 -1.77 -12.22 18.56
C ASP A 781 -1.73 -13.29 17.48
N SER A 782 -2.40 -13.05 16.34
CA SER A 782 -2.32 -13.98 15.22
C SER A 782 -0.90 -14.10 14.64
N ILE A 783 -0.14 -13.01 14.55
CA ILE A 783 1.26 -13.06 14.10
C ILE A 783 2.09 -13.95 15.03
N ASN A 784 1.89 -13.83 16.35
CA ASN A 784 2.58 -14.67 17.32
C ASN A 784 2.12 -16.13 17.27
N GLU A 785 0.84 -16.39 17.00
CA GLU A 785 0.34 -17.75 16.79
C GLU A 785 0.95 -18.40 15.55
N ILE A 786 1.00 -17.67 14.43
CA ILE A 786 1.65 -18.14 13.20
C ILE A 786 3.12 -18.45 13.50
N ALA A 787 3.83 -17.52 14.15
CA ALA A 787 5.23 -17.73 14.51
C ALA A 787 5.46 -18.94 15.41
N TRP A 788 4.61 -19.13 16.41
CA TRP A 788 4.66 -20.30 17.30
C TRP A 788 4.44 -21.60 16.53
N LYS A 789 3.49 -21.63 15.59
CA LYS A 789 3.28 -22.77 14.68
C LYS A 789 4.51 -23.04 13.83
N HIS A 790 5.15 -22.00 13.27
CA HIS A 790 6.38 -22.15 12.46
C HIS A 790 7.57 -22.73 13.26
N LEU A 791 7.68 -22.42 14.56
CA LEU A 791 8.65 -23.06 15.44
C LEU A 791 8.28 -24.50 15.86
N GLY A 792 7.16 -25.03 15.37
CA GLY A 792 6.75 -26.40 15.63
C GLY A 792 5.71 -26.56 16.74
N GLY A 793 5.06 -25.47 17.15
CA GLY A 793 3.94 -25.54 18.08
C GLY A 793 2.72 -26.24 17.47
N ASP A 794 2.19 -27.25 18.18
CA ASP A 794 0.96 -27.97 17.84
C ASP A 794 -0.08 -27.79 18.97
N PRO A 795 -1.29 -27.26 18.69
CA PRO A 795 -2.35 -27.15 19.70
C PRO A 795 -2.78 -28.51 20.27
N GLU A 796 -2.69 -29.58 19.49
CA GLU A 796 -3.09 -30.93 19.89
C GLU A 796 -1.98 -31.65 20.68
N ASN A 797 -0.71 -31.35 20.36
CA ASN A 797 0.47 -31.92 21.01
C ASN A 797 1.48 -30.84 21.42
N PRO A 798 1.18 -30.02 22.45
CA PRO A 798 2.00 -28.87 22.81
C PRO A 798 3.43 -29.21 23.28
N ASP A 799 3.68 -30.47 23.63
CA ASP A 799 5.00 -30.97 24.05
C ASP A 799 5.89 -31.42 22.88
N GLN A 800 5.32 -31.60 21.67
CA GLN A 800 6.06 -32.02 20.48
C GLN A 800 6.41 -30.80 19.63
N VAL A 801 7.60 -30.25 19.83
CA VAL A 801 8.08 -29.08 19.08
C VAL A 801 8.97 -29.51 17.93
N LEU A 802 8.44 -29.39 16.71
CA LEU A 802 9.14 -29.73 15.46
C LEU A 802 9.18 -28.51 14.52
N PRO A 803 10.28 -27.74 14.49
CA PRO A 803 10.41 -26.58 13.64
C PRO A 803 10.14 -26.88 12.16
N LYS A 804 9.36 -26.02 11.49
CA LYS A 804 8.77 -26.28 10.16
C LYS A 804 9.65 -25.82 8.98
N SER A 805 10.79 -25.21 9.27
CA SER A 805 11.75 -24.74 8.27
C SER A 805 13.18 -24.87 8.79
N ASP A 806 14.16 -24.90 7.87
CA ASP A 806 15.57 -24.91 8.24
C ASP A 806 15.96 -23.62 9.02
N THR A 807 15.28 -22.50 8.75
CA THR A 807 15.42 -21.24 9.48
C THR A 807 14.84 -21.33 10.88
N ALA A 808 13.62 -21.84 11.02
CA ALA A 808 12.98 -22.09 12.31
C ALA A 808 13.79 -23.08 13.15
N GLN A 809 14.31 -24.15 12.55
CA GLN A 809 15.19 -25.12 13.22
C GLN A 809 16.46 -24.44 13.72
N ALA A 810 17.14 -23.66 12.87
CA ALA A 810 18.33 -22.94 13.27
C ALA A 810 18.07 -21.95 14.42
N LEU A 811 16.95 -21.22 14.39
CA LEU A 811 16.57 -20.31 15.47
C LEU A 811 16.22 -21.06 16.76
N PHE A 812 15.52 -22.19 16.64
CA PHE A 812 15.17 -23.06 17.76
C PHE A 812 16.42 -23.68 18.43
N ASP A 813 17.38 -24.15 17.62
CA ASP A 813 18.67 -24.69 18.08
C ASP A 813 19.51 -23.59 18.76
N ASN A 814 19.39 -22.34 18.29
CA ASN A 814 19.96 -21.17 18.94
C ASN A 814 19.19 -20.71 20.18
N GLY A 815 18.16 -21.43 20.61
CA GLY A 815 17.43 -21.20 21.86
C GLY A 815 16.23 -20.26 21.75
N LEU A 816 15.74 -19.94 20.54
CA LEU A 816 14.49 -19.19 20.40
C LEU A 816 13.33 -20.06 20.89
N ARG A 817 12.55 -19.52 21.83
CA ARG A 817 11.30 -20.12 22.29
C ARG A 817 10.22 -19.07 22.20
N LEU A 818 9.06 -19.41 21.65
CA LEU A 818 7.92 -18.51 21.56
C LEU A 818 6.84 -18.93 22.55
N SER A 819 6.15 -17.95 23.10
CA SER A 819 5.05 -18.21 24.03
C SER A 819 3.91 -18.98 23.33
N ASN A 820 3.30 -19.92 24.04
CA ASN A 820 2.17 -20.69 23.51
C ASN A 820 0.89 -19.83 23.62
N PRO A 821 0.28 -19.45 22.49
CA PRO A 821 -0.88 -18.54 22.48
C PRO A 821 -2.14 -19.14 23.13
N TYR A 822 -2.22 -20.46 23.29
CA TYR A 822 -3.39 -21.15 23.85
C TYR A 822 -3.31 -21.38 25.37
N THR A 823 -2.11 -21.34 25.95
CA THR A 823 -1.89 -21.59 27.39
C THR A 823 -1.36 -20.38 28.14
N ASP A 824 -1.14 -19.27 27.44
CA ASP A 824 -0.49 -18.09 28.00
C ASP A 824 -1.34 -17.46 29.12
N LYS A 825 -0.96 -17.74 30.37
CA LYS A 825 -1.54 -17.07 31.53
C LYS A 825 -0.79 -15.76 31.72
N ARG A 826 -1.46 -14.64 31.45
CA ARG A 826 -0.93 -13.31 31.72
C ARG A 826 -0.65 -13.18 33.21
N THR A 827 0.64 -13.16 33.59
CA THR A 827 1.06 -13.01 34.99
C THR A 827 1.76 -11.65 35.21
N VAL A 828 1.81 -11.21 36.46
CA VAL A 828 2.58 -10.01 36.87
C VAL A 828 4.08 -10.34 37.02
N ALA A 829 4.44 -11.64 37.01
CA ALA A 829 5.82 -12.08 37.10
C ALA A 829 6.52 -11.97 35.74
N PHE A 830 7.76 -11.50 35.75
CA PHE A 830 8.61 -11.47 34.57
C PHE A 830 9.00 -12.89 34.15
N ASP A 831 8.81 -13.22 32.86
CA ASP A 831 9.23 -14.47 32.25
C ASP A 831 10.36 -14.20 31.24
N ASP A 832 11.53 -14.79 31.48
CA ASP A 832 12.73 -14.67 30.65
C ASP A 832 12.96 -15.88 29.72
N LYS A 833 12.05 -16.87 29.73
CA LYS A 833 12.23 -18.14 29.00
C LYS A 833 11.60 -18.13 27.62
N VAL A 834 10.61 -17.28 27.39
CA VAL A 834 9.85 -17.21 26.13
C VAL A 834 9.92 -15.80 25.53
N SER A 835 9.88 -15.75 24.20
CA SER A 835 9.87 -14.53 23.41
C SER A 835 8.52 -14.37 22.71
N MET A 836 8.27 -13.16 22.22
CA MET A 836 7.16 -12.86 21.32
C MET A 836 7.62 -11.86 20.26
N ILE A 837 6.94 -11.86 19.11
CA ILE A 837 7.15 -10.90 18.05
C ILE A 837 6.41 -9.61 18.40
N ALA A 838 7.15 -8.52 18.38
CA ALA A 838 6.60 -7.17 18.52
C ALA A 838 6.33 -6.56 17.14
N LYS A 839 5.15 -5.96 16.98
CA LYS A 839 4.79 -5.17 15.81
C LYS A 839 4.94 -3.69 16.12
N PHE A 840 5.77 -2.97 15.36
CA PHE A 840 5.83 -1.50 15.45
C PHE A 840 4.48 -0.88 15.01
N ARG A 841 4.08 0.21 15.67
CA ARG A 841 2.85 0.94 15.33
C ARG A 841 3.16 2.03 14.31
N GLY A 842 2.37 2.07 13.24
CA GLY A 842 2.50 3.05 12.15
C GLY A 842 2.81 2.38 10.81
N ASP A 843 2.72 3.12 9.72
CA ASP A 843 2.97 2.63 8.35
C ASP A 843 4.31 3.14 7.77
N SER A 844 5.03 4.00 8.50
CA SER A 844 6.30 4.59 8.06
C SER A 844 7.41 4.48 9.12
N PRO A 845 8.70 4.41 8.72
CA PRO A 845 9.82 4.44 9.66
C PRO A 845 9.82 5.67 10.57
N SER A 846 9.33 6.81 10.08
CA SER A 846 9.12 8.03 10.87
C SER A 846 8.11 7.83 12.01
N GLU A 847 7.05 7.06 11.79
CA GLU A 847 6.08 6.73 12.86
C GLU A 847 6.62 5.68 13.84
N TRP A 848 7.54 4.81 13.41
CA TRP A 848 8.10 3.74 14.23
C TRP A 848 9.17 4.20 15.20
N TYR A 849 10.00 5.16 14.77
CA TYR A 849 11.17 5.62 15.52
C TYR A 849 10.98 7.01 16.18
N GLY A 850 9.83 7.66 15.95
CA GLY A 850 9.45 8.94 16.57
C GLY A 850 9.76 10.14 15.70
#